data_AF-A0AAW6FK56-F1
#
_entry.id   AF-A0AAW6FK56-F1
#
_cell.length_a   1.000
_cell.length_b   1.000
_cell.length_c   1.000
_cell.angle_alpha   90.00
_cell.angle_beta   90.00
_cell.angle_gamma   90.00
#
_symmetry.space_group_name_H-M   'P 1'
#
loop_
_entity.id
_entity.type
_entity.pdbx_description
1 polymer ?
#
loop_
_entity_poly.entity_id
_entity_poly.type
_entity_poly.pdbx_seq_one_letter_code
_entity_poly.pdbx_strand_id
1 'polypeptide(L)'
;MEKFRNYVGLVLCLCIVTTVSTAQRKVETVAEKVMLFIDGAQVTRTKRVDIPAGNSALLFTGLSPYLDARSMQVSAKGKLTITNVNLQYNFLDSVAVGRKQEQLQQTLKKIEKQQEERKAALAVVKAGQEVLKNNCTIGGKSNALTMATVREATAYFTERMKALTAEELTIGGQLEELSGRHRQVSRELAQVKGKDLKRTGEILVGIHAPAACTVTFTLSYYVKNAGWFPSYDIRSESLTEPLSITYKANIFQHTGEAWKNVALSLSSSSPSTGNVAPRLLPYRLNYGWAAPVYRDEMNGNNVSGIVSDAITHEPLIGATVKIPGTTIGCATDVDGRYSLTMPEGQHRLEFAYIGYTSRTVDVRSNTLHVVLDPDTQSLEEVVVAGHGSPRKARKNTLALMSTAPVEEVVAEEEAGSIPIEVEQTRQPTGYEFGIKMPYTVLSDNKPIVAEIGRYELPVSYVYRCTPKIDKDAFLMAQVTDWSKLNLLEGEANIYFEGTFIGKSVLDVNTAGDTLSFSLGRDRQIAVQRTKEHEYTSRKLMGAMQTQTIGWKISVRNNRPQAVDLTLYDQLPVSANSSITVTAEEVSGGKVDGDTGIVTWPLTLQPGEQRDLILRYKVKYPKDRRLEVE
;
A
#
# COMPACT_ATOMS: atom_id res chain seq x y z
N MET A 1 -95.42 26.45 -29.45
CA MET A 1 -94.37 27.39 -29.88
C MET A 1 -93.42 27.60 -28.70
N GLU A 2 -92.14 27.33 -28.97
CA GLU A 2 -90.92 27.80 -28.29
C GLU A 2 -90.61 27.44 -26.82
N LYS A 3 -89.48 26.71 -26.70
CA LYS A 3 -88.79 26.15 -25.52
C LYS A 3 -88.02 27.28 -24.80
N PHE A 4 -88.16 27.48 -23.48
CA PHE A 4 -87.42 26.84 -22.36
C PHE A 4 -85.87 26.94 -22.37
N ARG A 5 -85.35 27.88 -21.54
CA ARG A 5 -84.48 27.67 -20.34
C ARG A 5 -82.97 27.31 -20.49
N ASN A 6 -82.14 28.18 -19.88
CA ASN A 6 -80.83 27.99 -19.19
C ASN A 6 -79.63 27.37 -19.94
N TYR A 7 -78.43 27.98 -19.83
CA TYR A 7 -77.34 27.54 -18.92
C TYR A 7 -76.06 28.39 -19.10
N VAL A 8 -75.56 28.88 -17.97
CA VAL A 8 -74.17 29.31 -17.74
C VAL A 8 -73.25 28.10 -17.97
N GLY A 9 -72.17 28.27 -18.73
CA GLY A 9 -71.23 27.19 -19.08
C GLY A 9 -69.80 27.70 -19.21
N LEU A 10 -69.13 27.81 -18.06
CA LEU A 10 -67.70 27.99 -17.87
C LEU A 10 -66.93 26.82 -18.52
N VAL A 11 -66.14 27.07 -19.57
CA VAL A 11 -65.14 26.09 -20.06
C VAL A 11 -63.77 26.55 -19.57
N LEU A 12 -63.44 26.07 -18.37
CA LEU A 12 -62.10 26.06 -17.82
C LEU A 12 -61.27 25.05 -18.64
N CYS A 13 -60.47 25.52 -19.59
CA CYS A 13 -59.54 24.67 -20.32
C CYS A 13 -58.37 24.33 -19.39
N LEU A 14 -58.52 23.21 -18.68
CA LEU A 14 -57.51 22.65 -17.79
C LEU A 14 -56.33 22.15 -18.64
N CYS A 15 -55.34 23.00 -18.88
CA CYS A 15 -54.02 22.57 -19.34
C CYS A 15 -53.37 21.75 -18.22
N ILE A 16 -53.63 20.45 -18.19
CA ILE A 16 -52.83 19.50 -17.43
C ILE A 16 -51.47 19.47 -18.11
N VAL A 17 -50.55 20.31 -17.62
CA VAL A 17 -49.12 20.10 -17.84
C VAL A 17 -48.79 18.82 -17.09
N THR A 18 -48.90 17.67 -17.77
CA THR A 18 -48.30 16.44 -17.27
C THR A 18 -46.80 16.67 -17.31
N THR A 19 -46.24 17.11 -16.20
CA THR A 19 -44.83 16.92 -15.92
C THR A 19 -44.60 15.42 -15.92
N VAL A 20 -44.19 14.88 -17.07
CA VAL A 20 -43.61 13.54 -17.13
C VAL A 20 -42.31 13.64 -16.34
N SER A 21 -42.42 13.41 -15.04
CA SER A 21 -41.28 13.08 -14.20
C SER A 21 -40.76 11.77 -14.77
N THR A 22 -39.73 11.85 -15.61
CA THR A 22 -38.99 10.68 -16.06
C THR A 22 -38.35 10.07 -14.82
N ALA A 23 -39.07 9.14 -14.19
CA ALA A 23 -38.59 8.38 -13.06
C ALA A 23 -37.29 7.69 -13.47
N GLN A 24 -36.22 7.93 -12.71
CA GLN A 24 -34.93 7.30 -12.94
C GLN A 24 -35.09 5.79 -12.76
N ARG A 25 -34.81 5.02 -13.81
CA ARG A 25 -34.88 3.55 -13.73
C ARG A 25 -33.54 3.02 -13.23
N LYS A 26 -33.54 2.40 -12.05
CA LYS A 26 -32.36 1.75 -11.50
C LYS A 26 -32.01 0.47 -12.28
N VAL A 27 -30.72 0.30 -12.56
CA VAL A 27 -30.18 -0.85 -13.31
C VAL A 27 -28.96 -1.39 -12.55
N GLU A 28 -29.13 -2.52 -11.89
CA GLU A 28 -28.03 -3.18 -11.18
C GLU A 28 -27.14 -3.96 -12.15
N THR A 29 -25.83 -3.78 -11.98
CA THR A 29 -24.79 -4.42 -12.80
C THR A 29 -23.75 -5.11 -11.94
N VAL A 30 -23.07 -6.09 -12.53
CA VAL A 30 -21.97 -6.85 -11.93
C VAL A 30 -20.77 -6.82 -12.89
N ALA A 31 -19.55 -6.92 -12.38
CA ALA A 31 -18.36 -7.06 -13.22
C ALA A 31 -18.42 -8.39 -14.00
N GLU A 32 -18.07 -8.36 -15.29
CA GLU A 32 -17.97 -9.56 -16.14
C GLU A 32 -16.52 -9.81 -16.58
N LYS A 33 -15.80 -8.75 -16.97
CA LYS A 33 -14.39 -8.83 -17.37
C LYS A 33 -13.59 -7.82 -16.59
N VAL A 34 -12.43 -8.25 -16.09
CA VAL A 34 -11.49 -7.41 -15.37
C VAL A 34 -10.11 -7.55 -15.99
N MET A 35 -9.51 -6.43 -16.37
CA MET A 35 -8.11 -6.36 -16.76
C MET A 35 -7.32 -5.72 -15.63
N LEU A 36 -6.42 -6.49 -15.02
CA LEU A 36 -5.52 -6.01 -13.98
C LEU A 36 -4.24 -5.46 -14.60
N PHE A 37 -3.88 -4.26 -14.18
CA PHE A 37 -2.58 -3.64 -14.41
C PHE A 37 -1.76 -3.73 -13.13
N ILE A 38 -0.48 -3.36 -13.19
CA ILE A 38 0.39 -3.36 -12.01
C ILE A 38 -0.18 -2.48 -10.89
N ASP A 39 -0.82 -1.36 -11.25
CA ASP A 39 -1.29 -0.32 -10.33
C ASP A 39 -2.78 0.05 -10.48
N GLY A 40 -3.58 -0.84 -11.04
CA GLY A 40 -5.03 -0.65 -11.11
C GLY A 40 -5.76 -1.76 -11.83
N ALA A 41 -7.06 -1.56 -12.05
CA ALA A 41 -7.85 -2.46 -12.86
C ALA A 41 -8.81 -1.69 -13.76
N GLN A 42 -8.99 -2.18 -14.99
CA GLN A 42 -10.11 -1.81 -15.84
C GLN A 42 -11.22 -2.84 -15.68
N VAL A 43 -12.39 -2.39 -15.25
CA VAL A 43 -13.58 -3.23 -15.04
C VAL A 43 -14.56 -2.98 -16.17
N THR A 44 -15.00 -4.07 -16.81
CA THR A 44 -16.01 -4.06 -17.87
C THR A 44 -17.26 -4.79 -17.40
N ARG A 45 -18.42 -4.19 -17.63
CA ARG A 45 -19.74 -4.71 -17.30
C ARG A 45 -20.62 -4.64 -18.52
N THR A 46 -21.47 -5.64 -18.74
CA THR A 46 -22.54 -5.53 -19.71
C THR A 46 -23.91 -5.74 -19.08
N LYS A 47 -24.91 -5.02 -19.60
CA LYS A 47 -26.29 -5.18 -19.17
C LYS A 47 -27.26 -4.90 -20.30
N ARG A 48 -28.20 -5.82 -20.50
CA ARG A 48 -29.32 -5.64 -21.42
C ARG A 48 -30.46 -4.91 -20.74
N VAL A 49 -30.97 -3.85 -21.36
CA VAL A 49 -32.05 -3.01 -20.82
C VAL A 49 -33.05 -2.66 -21.92
N ASP A 50 -34.33 -2.76 -21.60
CA ASP A 50 -35.42 -2.33 -22.48
C ASP A 50 -35.67 -0.82 -22.30
N ILE A 51 -35.63 -0.07 -23.40
CA ILE A 51 -35.75 1.39 -23.42
C ILE A 51 -37.05 1.77 -24.15
N PRO A 52 -37.95 2.53 -23.51
CA PRO A 52 -39.14 3.05 -24.19
C PRO A 52 -38.75 4.12 -25.22
N ALA A 53 -39.66 4.41 -26.15
CA ALA A 53 -39.48 5.54 -27.07
C ALA A 53 -39.45 6.87 -26.30
N GLY A 54 -38.60 7.80 -26.73
CA GLY A 54 -38.41 9.11 -26.11
C GLY A 54 -37.19 9.18 -25.19
N ASN A 55 -37.23 10.13 -24.24
CA ASN A 55 -36.15 10.36 -23.29
C ASN A 55 -36.27 9.42 -22.09
N SER A 56 -35.16 8.78 -21.71
CA SER A 56 -35.06 7.91 -20.55
C SER A 56 -33.82 8.27 -19.74
N ALA A 57 -33.91 8.06 -18.42
CA ALA A 57 -32.78 8.20 -17.51
C ALA A 57 -32.55 6.87 -16.80
N LEU A 58 -31.38 6.27 -17.01
CA LEU A 58 -30.96 5.03 -16.36
C LEU A 58 -29.94 5.33 -15.27
N LEU A 59 -30.15 4.79 -14.07
CA LEU A 59 -29.21 4.88 -12.97
C LEU A 59 -28.54 3.52 -12.78
N PHE A 60 -27.30 3.38 -13.25
CA PHE A 60 -26.50 2.17 -13.07
C PHE A 60 -25.93 2.14 -11.66
N THR A 61 -26.15 1.03 -10.95
CA THR A 61 -25.74 0.84 -9.55
C THR A 61 -24.83 -0.37 -9.40
N GLY A 62 -24.20 -0.48 -8.22
CA GLY A 62 -23.27 -1.57 -7.90
C GLY A 62 -21.84 -1.33 -8.40
N LEU A 63 -21.48 -0.07 -8.64
CA LEU A 63 -20.14 0.32 -9.09
C LEU A 63 -19.23 0.60 -7.89
N SER A 64 -17.93 0.44 -8.14
CA SER A 64 -16.88 0.75 -7.16
C SER A 64 -16.97 2.22 -6.67
N PRO A 65 -16.86 2.48 -5.35
CA PRO A 65 -16.62 3.82 -4.82
C PRO A 65 -15.41 4.54 -5.41
N TYR A 66 -14.42 3.76 -5.84
CA TYR A 66 -13.07 4.22 -6.19
C TYR A 66 -12.87 4.28 -7.71
N LEU A 67 -13.95 4.27 -8.49
CA LEU A 67 -13.88 4.43 -9.93
C LEU A 67 -13.35 5.83 -10.28
N ASP A 68 -12.46 5.90 -11.27
CA ASP A 68 -11.99 7.17 -11.81
C ASP A 68 -13.03 7.71 -12.79
N ALA A 69 -13.72 8.79 -12.42
CA ALA A 69 -14.78 9.39 -13.21
C ALA A 69 -14.36 9.75 -14.65
N ARG A 70 -13.09 10.05 -14.88
CA ARG A 70 -12.56 10.45 -16.20
C ARG A 70 -12.23 9.26 -17.10
N SER A 71 -12.07 8.08 -16.51
CA SER A 71 -11.84 6.84 -17.24
C SER A 71 -13.13 6.19 -17.76
N MET A 72 -14.28 6.69 -17.30
CA MET A 72 -15.58 6.08 -17.56
C MET A 72 -15.97 6.19 -19.04
N GLN A 73 -16.30 5.04 -19.61
CA GLN A 73 -16.80 4.90 -20.97
C GLN A 73 -18.11 4.12 -20.92
N VAL A 74 -19.15 4.70 -21.52
CA VAL A 74 -20.45 4.05 -21.69
C VAL A 74 -20.73 3.93 -23.17
N SER A 75 -20.98 2.71 -23.64
CA SER A 75 -21.37 2.44 -25.02
C SER A 75 -22.65 1.60 -25.05
N ALA A 76 -23.41 1.74 -26.13
CA ALA A 76 -24.69 1.08 -26.32
C ALA A 76 -24.84 0.69 -27.80
N LYS A 77 -25.12 -0.58 -28.08
CA LYS A 77 -25.32 -1.06 -29.46
C LYS A 77 -26.81 -1.01 -29.82
N GLY A 78 -27.22 -0.03 -30.61
CA GLY A 78 -28.60 0.08 -31.09
C GLY A 78 -28.94 1.45 -31.70
N LYS A 79 -30.18 1.62 -32.17
CA LYS A 79 -30.70 2.91 -32.65
C LYS A 79 -31.11 3.78 -31.45
N LEU A 80 -30.14 4.31 -30.71
CA LEU A 80 -30.36 5.28 -29.62
C LEU A 80 -29.20 6.29 -29.55
N THR A 81 -29.41 7.38 -28.82
CA THR A 81 -28.39 8.39 -28.55
C THR A 81 -28.21 8.53 -27.05
N ILE A 82 -26.97 8.43 -26.56
CA ILE A 82 -26.62 8.76 -25.18
C ILE A 82 -26.47 10.29 -25.11
N THR A 83 -27.30 10.95 -24.30
CA THR A 83 -27.34 12.41 -24.19
C THR A 83 -26.43 12.95 -23.10
N ASN A 84 -26.29 12.23 -21.98
CA ASN A 84 -25.37 12.58 -20.90
C ASN A 84 -24.95 11.34 -20.10
N VAL A 85 -23.81 11.45 -19.42
CA VAL A 85 -23.31 10.46 -18.47
C VAL A 85 -22.76 11.24 -17.27
N ASN A 86 -23.36 11.06 -16.10
CA ASN A 86 -22.96 11.75 -14.86
C ASN A 86 -22.72 10.75 -13.74
N LEU A 87 -21.62 10.92 -13.00
CA LEU A 87 -21.37 10.18 -11.78
C LEU A 87 -22.14 10.83 -10.62
N GLN A 88 -22.85 10.01 -9.86
CA GLN A 88 -23.52 10.36 -8.61
C GLN A 88 -23.02 9.41 -7.52
N TYR A 89 -22.99 9.88 -6.28
CA TYR A 89 -22.72 9.03 -5.12
C TYR A 89 -24.01 8.83 -4.36
N ASN A 90 -24.28 7.60 -3.92
CA ASN A 90 -25.47 7.31 -3.12
C ASN A 90 -25.28 7.84 -1.68
N PHE A 91 -25.91 8.97 -1.36
CA PHE A 91 -25.83 9.61 -0.05
C PHE A 91 -26.94 9.17 0.93
N LEU A 92 -27.95 8.42 0.51
CA LEU A 92 -29.14 8.13 1.32
C LEU A 92 -28.86 7.22 2.53
N ASP A 93 -27.93 6.27 2.37
CA ASP A 93 -27.53 5.38 3.47
C ASP A 93 -26.67 6.12 4.52
N SER A 94 -25.98 7.19 4.14
CA SER A 94 -25.11 7.96 5.05
C SER A 94 -25.89 8.74 6.11
N VAL A 95 -27.05 9.27 5.76
CA VAL A 95 -27.90 10.05 6.68
C VAL A 95 -28.58 9.14 7.71
N ALA A 96 -29.02 7.94 7.31
CA ALA A 96 -29.63 6.98 8.21
C ALA A 96 -28.62 6.41 9.22
N VAL A 97 -27.39 6.16 8.78
CA VAL A 97 -26.28 5.72 9.63
C VAL A 97 -25.84 6.82 10.59
N GLY A 98 -25.74 8.07 10.13
CA GLY A 98 -25.43 9.22 10.99
C GLY A 98 -26.43 9.41 12.14
N ARG A 99 -27.74 9.34 11.86
CA ARG A 99 -28.79 9.42 12.89
C ARG A 99 -28.68 8.29 13.92
N LYS A 100 -28.39 7.06 13.47
CA LYS A 100 -28.21 5.91 14.37
C LYS A 100 -26.96 6.06 15.24
N GLN A 101 -25.88 6.60 14.68
CA GLN A 101 -24.65 6.88 15.41
C GLN A 101 -24.89 7.93 16.51
N GLU A 102 -25.57 9.03 16.21
CA GLU A 102 -25.93 10.06 17.20
C GLU A 102 -26.79 9.48 18.33
N GLN A 103 -27.79 8.65 18.01
CA GLN A 103 -28.64 7.99 19.01
C GLN A 103 -27.84 7.07 19.95
N LEU A 104 -26.91 6.28 19.40
CA LEU A 104 -26.05 5.39 20.19
C LEU A 104 -25.08 6.19 21.08
N GLN A 105 -24.52 7.30 20.57
CA GLN A 105 -23.67 8.20 21.35
C GLN A 105 -24.42 8.87 22.51
N GLN A 106 -25.65 9.35 22.26
CA GLN A 106 -26.50 9.91 23.31
C GLN A 106 -26.86 8.88 24.38
N THR A 107 -27.11 7.63 23.96
CA THR A 107 -27.39 6.52 24.88
C THR A 107 -26.18 6.20 25.75
N LEU A 108 -24.98 6.17 25.16
CA LEU A 108 -23.72 5.93 25.89
C LEU A 108 -23.50 7.00 26.96
N LYS A 109 -23.63 8.28 26.59
CA LYS A 109 -23.51 9.42 27.52
C LYS A 109 -24.48 9.34 28.70
N LYS A 110 -25.71 8.85 28.45
CA LYS A 110 -26.70 8.63 29.51
C LYS A 110 -26.30 7.50 30.46
N ILE A 111 -25.77 6.40 29.94
CA ILE A 111 -25.27 5.27 30.74
C ILE A 111 -24.08 5.69 31.59
N GLU A 112 -23.11 6.42 31.02
CA GLU A 112 -21.95 6.94 31.75
C GLU A 112 -22.38 7.83 32.92
N LYS A 113 -23.34 8.74 32.70
CA LYS A 113 -23.91 9.57 33.77
C LYS A 113 -24.52 8.72 34.89
N GLN A 114 -25.29 7.69 34.54
CA GLN A 114 -25.89 6.78 35.53
C GLN A 114 -24.83 5.99 36.31
N GLN A 115 -23.74 5.57 35.65
CA GLN A 115 -22.63 4.90 36.34
C GLN A 115 -21.96 5.84 37.34
N GLU A 116 -21.71 7.10 36.97
CA GLU A 116 -21.12 8.08 37.88
C GLU A 116 -22.04 8.38 39.08
N GLU A 117 -23.36 8.51 38.87
CA GLU A 117 -24.35 8.66 39.95
C GLU A 117 -24.32 7.48 40.92
N ARG A 118 -24.26 6.24 40.41
CA ARG A 118 -24.19 5.03 41.24
C ARG A 118 -22.85 4.86 41.95
N LYS A 119 -21.73 5.22 41.31
CA LYS A 119 -20.40 5.25 41.97
C LYS A 119 -20.37 6.26 43.11
N ALA A 120 -20.96 7.43 42.91
CA ALA A 120 -21.08 8.44 43.98
C ALA A 120 -21.89 7.90 45.16
N ALA A 121 -23.04 7.26 44.90
CA ALA A 121 -23.85 6.62 45.95
C ALA A 121 -23.06 5.51 46.68
N LEU A 122 -22.31 4.68 45.95
CA LEU A 122 -21.45 3.64 46.53
C LEU A 122 -20.38 4.23 47.44
N ALA A 123 -19.77 5.35 47.05
CA ALA A 123 -18.77 6.04 47.86
C ALA A 123 -19.37 6.54 49.19
N VAL A 124 -20.61 7.04 49.18
CA VAL A 124 -21.33 7.45 50.39
C VAL A 124 -21.59 6.25 51.31
N VAL A 125 -22.06 5.13 50.77
CA VAL A 125 -22.30 3.90 51.55
C VAL A 125 -21.01 3.38 52.18
N LYS A 126 -19.91 3.35 51.41
CA LYS A 126 -18.59 2.93 51.91
C LYS A 126 -18.05 3.86 53.00
N ALA A 127 -18.20 5.18 52.83
CA ALA A 127 -17.85 6.14 53.87
C ALA A 127 -18.67 5.91 55.15
N GLY A 128 -19.97 5.61 55.03
CA GLY A 128 -20.83 5.26 56.16
C GLY A 128 -20.37 4.00 56.89
N GLN A 129 -19.97 2.95 56.17
CA GLN A 129 -19.39 1.75 56.76
C GLN A 129 -18.08 2.04 57.49
N GLU A 130 -17.22 2.89 56.92
CA GLU A 130 -15.95 3.28 57.52
C GLU A 130 -16.12 4.06 58.82
N VAL A 131 -17.11 4.97 58.86
CA VAL A 131 -17.50 5.68 60.09
C VAL A 131 -17.94 4.70 61.18
N LEU A 132 -18.71 3.66 60.83
CA LEU A 132 -19.13 2.66 61.81
C LEU A 132 -17.96 1.82 62.29
N LYS A 133 -17.05 1.39 61.39
CA LYS A 133 -15.84 0.63 61.75
C LYS A 133 -14.93 1.41 62.70
N ASN A 134 -14.69 2.69 62.42
CA ASN A 134 -13.77 3.52 63.19
C ASN A 134 -14.36 4.00 64.53
N ASN A 135 -15.70 4.00 64.68
CA ASN A 135 -16.39 4.42 65.91
C ASN A 135 -16.94 3.24 66.74
N CYS A 136 -16.38 2.04 66.59
CA CYS A 136 -16.76 0.86 67.39
C CYS A 136 -16.27 0.91 68.86
N THR A 137 -15.61 1.98 69.31
CA THR A 137 -15.11 2.10 70.69
C THR A 137 -16.23 2.52 71.63
N ILE A 138 -16.81 1.55 72.34
CA ILE A 138 -17.77 1.81 73.42
C ILE A 138 -16.93 1.90 74.70
N GLY A 139 -16.60 3.12 75.15
CA GLY A 139 -15.85 3.35 76.40
C GLY A 139 -15.02 4.63 76.42
N GLY A 140 -15.45 5.62 77.22
CA GLY A 140 -14.64 6.78 77.61
C GLY A 140 -13.98 6.56 78.98
N LYS A 141 -12.89 7.29 79.27
CA LYS A 141 -12.03 7.15 80.47
C LYS A 141 -12.72 7.35 81.84
N SER A 142 -14.04 7.46 81.93
CA SER A 142 -14.72 7.88 83.16
C SER A 142 -16.09 7.25 83.48
N ASN A 143 -16.59 6.24 82.75
CA ASN A 143 -17.80 5.50 83.16
C ASN A 143 -17.62 3.97 83.00
N ALA A 144 -18.07 3.19 83.99
CA ALA A 144 -18.09 1.74 83.93
C ALA A 144 -19.07 1.26 82.85
N LEU A 145 -18.57 0.56 81.82
CA LEU A 145 -19.42 -0.10 80.84
C LEU A 145 -20.26 -1.18 81.51
N THR A 146 -21.58 -1.17 81.25
CA THR A 146 -22.46 -2.26 81.66
C THR A 146 -22.68 -3.22 80.48
N MET A 147 -22.95 -4.50 80.78
CA MET A 147 -23.21 -5.48 79.72
C MET A 147 -24.46 -5.18 78.89
N ALA A 148 -25.43 -4.46 79.46
CA ALA A 148 -26.59 -3.96 78.74
C ALA A 148 -26.20 -2.95 77.64
N THR A 149 -25.35 -1.96 77.97
CA THR A 149 -24.91 -0.92 77.00
C THR A 149 -24.10 -1.49 75.84
N VAL A 150 -23.27 -2.51 76.09
CA VAL A 150 -22.52 -3.21 75.04
C VAL A 150 -23.46 -3.97 74.11
N ARG A 151 -24.48 -4.64 74.66
CA ARG A 151 -25.45 -5.40 73.88
C ARG A 151 -26.30 -4.51 72.96
N GLU A 152 -26.78 -3.37 73.46
CA GLU A 152 -27.57 -2.42 72.69
C GLU A 152 -26.76 -1.77 71.56
N ALA A 153 -25.55 -1.29 71.86
CA ALA A 153 -24.68 -0.71 70.84
C ALA A 153 -24.26 -1.73 69.79
N THR A 154 -23.94 -2.98 70.18
CA THR A 154 -23.61 -4.06 69.25
C THR A 154 -24.79 -4.39 68.33
N ALA A 155 -26.02 -4.41 68.86
CA ALA A 155 -27.22 -4.63 68.06
C ALA A 155 -27.40 -3.52 67.01
N TYR A 156 -27.27 -2.25 67.42
CA TYR A 156 -27.34 -1.09 66.52
C TYR A 156 -26.27 -1.14 65.41
N PHE A 157 -25.00 -1.37 65.76
CA PHE A 157 -23.91 -1.47 64.77
C PHE A 157 -24.14 -2.61 63.79
N THR A 158 -24.57 -3.78 64.29
CA THR A 158 -24.84 -4.96 63.45
C THR A 158 -25.97 -4.70 62.45
N GLU A 159 -27.09 -4.13 62.91
CA GLU A 159 -28.24 -3.81 62.06
C GLU A 159 -27.87 -2.76 61.00
N ARG A 160 -27.18 -1.68 61.41
CA ARG A 160 -26.77 -0.62 60.48
C ARG A 160 -25.74 -1.10 59.46
N MET A 161 -24.75 -1.90 59.88
CA MET A 161 -23.77 -2.50 58.98
C MET A 161 -24.44 -3.46 57.99
N LYS A 162 -25.41 -4.26 58.45
CA LYS A 162 -26.20 -5.14 57.57
C LYS A 162 -26.96 -4.35 56.51
N ALA A 163 -27.61 -3.25 56.88
CA ALA A 163 -28.33 -2.39 55.96
C ALA A 163 -27.40 -1.75 54.90
N LEU A 164 -26.27 -1.18 55.33
CA LEU A 164 -25.30 -0.57 54.41
C LEU A 164 -24.65 -1.60 53.47
N THR A 165 -24.41 -2.82 53.95
CA THR A 165 -23.88 -3.91 53.12
C THR A 165 -24.90 -4.35 52.06
N ALA A 166 -26.19 -4.42 52.41
CA ALA A 166 -27.26 -4.72 51.45
C ALA A 166 -27.40 -3.62 50.37
N GLU A 167 -27.25 -2.35 50.77
CA GLU A 167 -27.25 -1.21 49.85
C GLU A 167 -26.03 -1.22 48.92
N GLU A 168 -24.84 -1.52 49.44
CA GLU A 168 -23.62 -1.71 48.64
C GLU A 168 -23.79 -2.81 47.58
N LEU A 169 -24.33 -3.97 47.97
CA LEU A 169 -24.61 -5.08 47.04
C LEU A 169 -25.60 -4.67 45.94
N THR A 170 -26.63 -3.92 46.31
CA THR A 170 -27.65 -3.43 45.35
C THR A 170 -27.04 -2.47 44.34
N ILE A 171 -26.26 -1.50 44.81
CA ILE A 171 -25.57 -0.52 43.94
C ILE A 171 -24.52 -1.23 43.08
N GLY A 172 -23.82 -2.23 43.63
CA GLY A 172 -22.88 -3.08 42.89
C GLY A 172 -23.54 -3.80 41.71
N GLY A 173 -24.69 -4.45 41.93
CA GLY A 173 -25.45 -5.11 40.86
C GLY A 173 -25.91 -4.14 39.76
N GLN A 174 -26.37 -2.93 40.14
CA GLN A 174 -26.75 -1.89 39.18
C GLN A 174 -25.56 -1.38 38.35
N LEU A 175 -24.38 -1.24 38.97
CA LEU A 175 -23.15 -0.86 38.26
C LEU A 175 -22.71 -1.94 37.27
N GLU A 176 -22.86 -3.21 37.62
CA GLU A 176 -22.54 -4.33 36.73
C GLU A 176 -23.48 -4.36 35.51
N GLU A 177 -24.79 -4.17 35.73
CA GLU A 177 -25.79 -4.08 34.66
C GLU A 177 -25.49 -2.91 33.70
N LEU A 178 -25.23 -1.72 34.25
CA LEU A 178 -24.86 -0.54 33.46
C LEU A 178 -23.56 -0.76 32.69
N SER A 179 -22.58 -1.46 33.28
CA SER A 179 -21.32 -1.81 32.61
C SER A 179 -21.51 -2.83 31.48
N GLY A 180 -22.44 -3.78 31.64
CA GLY A 180 -22.86 -4.69 30.59
C GLY A 180 -23.49 -3.94 29.40
N ARG A 181 -24.44 -3.04 29.69
CA ARG A 181 -25.09 -2.20 28.67
C ARG A 181 -24.11 -1.26 27.97
N HIS A 182 -23.18 -0.64 28.72
CA HIS A 182 -22.11 0.18 28.17
C HIS A 182 -21.28 -0.61 27.14
N ARG A 183 -20.86 -1.83 27.48
CA ARG A 183 -20.13 -2.72 26.56
C ARG A 183 -20.94 -3.06 25.32
N GLN A 184 -22.22 -3.36 25.46
CA GLN A 184 -23.09 -3.66 24.32
C GLN A 184 -23.21 -2.45 23.37
N VAL A 185 -23.60 -1.28 23.88
CA VAL A 185 -23.78 -0.06 23.08
C VAL A 185 -22.45 0.37 22.44
N SER A 186 -21.32 0.20 23.14
CA SER A 186 -19.99 0.48 22.58
C SER A 186 -19.65 -0.45 21.41
N ARG A 187 -20.00 -1.75 21.49
CA ARG A 187 -19.82 -2.69 20.37
C ARG A 187 -20.72 -2.36 19.18
N GLU A 188 -21.98 -2.00 19.43
CA GLU A 188 -22.91 -1.56 18.38
C GLU A 188 -22.39 -0.29 17.69
N LEU A 189 -21.87 0.67 18.45
CA LEU A 189 -21.25 1.88 17.92
C LEU A 189 -19.99 1.57 17.10
N ALA A 190 -19.15 0.64 17.55
CA ALA A 190 -17.97 0.20 16.81
C ALA A 190 -18.34 -0.53 15.50
N GLN A 191 -19.40 -1.35 15.51
CA GLN A 191 -19.92 -2.00 14.29
C GLN A 191 -20.52 -0.99 13.30
N VAL A 192 -21.18 0.06 13.80
CA VAL A 192 -21.72 1.13 12.95
C VAL A 192 -20.60 1.97 12.35
N LYS A 193 -19.52 2.24 13.10
CA LYS A 193 -18.32 2.94 12.60
C LYS A 193 -17.47 2.08 11.64
N GLY A 194 -17.41 0.77 11.87
CA GLY A 194 -16.65 -0.19 11.06
C GLY A 194 -17.39 -0.73 9.83
N LYS A 195 -18.70 -0.48 9.72
CA LYS A 195 -19.36 -0.51 8.41
C LYS A 195 -18.86 0.70 7.65
N ASP A 196 -17.85 0.50 6.83
CA ASP A 196 -17.52 1.45 5.77
C ASP A 196 -18.83 1.91 5.15
N LEU A 197 -19.10 3.21 5.23
CA LEU A 197 -20.13 3.85 4.45
C LEU A 197 -19.77 3.53 3.00
N LYS A 198 -20.30 2.44 2.45
CA LYS A 198 -20.07 2.02 1.08
C LYS A 198 -20.72 3.08 0.20
N ARG A 199 -19.98 4.16 -0.05
CA ARG A 199 -20.25 5.13 -1.10
C ARG A 199 -20.26 4.30 -2.38
N THR A 200 -21.44 3.88 -2.84
CA THR A 200 -21.50 3.17 -4.12
C THR A 200 -21.45 4.23 -5.21
N GLY A 201 -20.59 4.02 -6.21
CA GLY A 201 -20.67 4.80 -7.43
C GLY A 201 -22.00 4.50 -8.10
N GLU A 202 -22.72 5.53 -8.52
CA GLU A 202 -23.92 5.41 -9.35
C GLU A 202 -23.72 6.24 -10.62
N ILE A 203 -24.03 5.69 -11.78
CA ILE A 203 -23.89 6.43 -13.05
C ILE A 203 -25.28 6.71 -13.61
N LEU A 204 -25.63 7.97 -13.73
CA LEU A 204 -26.83 8.43 -14.41
C LEU A 204 -26.54 8.62 -15.89
N VAL A 205 -27.20 7.82 -16.73
CA VAL A 205 -27.10 7.88 -18.19
C VAL A 205 -28.42 8.37 -18.76
N GLY A 206 -28.39 9.56 -19.36
CA GLY A 206 -29.50 10.10 -20.15
C GLY A 206 -29.46 9.53 -21.56
N ILE A 207 -30.62 9.09 -22.06
CA ILE A 207 -30.75 8.43 -23.36
C ILE A 207 -31.97 8.98 -24.10
N HIS A 208 -31.85 9.08 -25.42
CA HIS A 208 -32.96 9.30 -26.33
C HIS A 208 -33.08 8.11 -27.30
N ALA A 209 -34.27 7.49 -27.36
CA ALA A 209 -34.56 6.41 -28.31
C ALA A 209 -35.73 6.81 -29.23
N PRO A 210 -35.58 6.74 -30.58
CA PRO A 210 -36.64 7.10 -31.52
C PRO A 210 -37.83 6.12 -31.50
N ALA A 211 -37.61 4.88 -31.07
CA ALA A 211 -38.63 3.86 -30.88
C ALA A 211 -38.26 2.96 -29.69
N ALA A 212 -39.23 2.23 -29.14
CA ALA A 212 -38.95 1.27 -28.08
C ALA A 212 -37.97 0.20 -28.57
N CYS A 213 -36.89 -0.04 -27.82
CA CYS A 213 -35.84 -0.97 -28.22
C CYS A 213 -35.14 -1.61 -27.02
N THR A 214 -34.63 -2.82 -27.21
CA THR A 214 -33.76 -3.50 -26.24
C THR A 214 -32.31 -3.29 -26.64
N VAL A 215 -31.50 -2.74 -25.74
CA VAL A 215 -30.08 -2.44 -26.01
C VAL A 215 -29.19 -3.03 -24.93
N THR A 216 -28.03 -3.52 -25.36
CA THR A 216 -26.95 -3.93 -24.45
C THR A 216 -26.02 -2.74 -24.23
N PHE A 217 -25.93 -2.31 -22.97
CA PHE A 217 -24.97 -1.32 -22.50
C PHE A 217 -23.68 -2.01 -22.09
N THR A 218 -22.56 -1.41 -22.45
CA THR A 218 -21.23 -1.78 -21.98
C THR A 218 -20.65 -0.60 -21.22
N LEU A 219 -20.38 -0.80 -19.93
CA LEU A 219 -19.73 0.16 -19.05
C LEU A 219 -18.30 -0.30 -18.84
N SER A 220 -17.33 0.57 -19.09
CA SER A 220 -15.92 0.34 -18.83
C SER A 220 -15.37 1.51 -18.02
N TYR A 221 -14.63 1.21 -16.95
CA TYR A 221 -14.00 2.23 -16.11
C TYR A 221 -12.75 1.66 -15.43
N TYR A 222 -11.85 2.56 -15.07
CA TYR A 222 -10.65 2.27 -14.29
C TYR A 222 -10.95 2.45 -12.80
N VAL A 223 -10.45 1.54 -11.98
CA VAL A 223 -10.47 1.64 -10.52
C VAL A 223 -9.04 1.65 -9.99
N LYS A 224 -8.80 2.57 -9.08
CA LYS A 224 -7.59 2.58 -8.25
C LYS A 224 -7.82 1.59 -7.09
N ASN A 225 -6.75 1.12 -6.45
CA ASN A 225 -6.77 0.16 -5.33
C ASN A 225 -7.03 -1.30 -5.74
N ALA A 226 -6.60 -1.67 -6.95
CA ALA A 226 -6.42 -3.05 -7.36
C ALA A 226 -5.11 -3.16 -8.10
N GLY A 227 -4.59 -4.36 -8.26
CA GLY A 227 -3.43 -4.59 -9.09
C GLY A 227 -2.94 -6.01 -9.00
N TRP A 228 -1.83 -6.24 -9.67
CA TRP A 228 -1.11 -7.49 -9.56
C TRP A 228 0.40 -7.27 -9.61
N PHE A 229 1.16 -8.21 -9.06
CA PHE A 229 2.61 -8.24 -9.22
C PHE A 229 3.10 -9.66 -9.47
N PRO A 230 4.16 -9.84 -10.27
CA PRO A 230 4.72 -11.14 -10.58
C PRO A 230 5.45 -11.75 -9.38
N SER A 231 5.35 -13.08 -9.23
CA SER A 231 6.28 -13.86 -8.41
C SER A 231 6.64 -15.18 -9.10
N TYR A 232 7.75 -15.75 -8.67
CA TYR A 232 8.32 -16.96 -9.29
C TYR A 232 8.65 -18.01 -8.24
N ASP A 233 8.45 -19.27 -8.58
CA ASP A 233 9.13 -20.38 -7.90
C ASP A 233 10.10 -21.02 -8.88
N ILE A 234 11.38 -21.00 -8.52
CA ILE A 234 12.48 -21.55 -9.30
C ILE A 234 12.93 -22.83 -8.62
N ARG A 235 12.85 -23.96 -9.32
CA ARG A 235 13.18 -25.29 -8.77
C ARG A 235 14.18 -26.03 -9.64
N SER A 236 15.16 -26.64 -8.99
CA SER A 236 16.08 -27.61 -9.59
C SER A 236 16.16 -28.83 -8.68
N GLU A 237 15.91 -30.02 -9.22
CA GLU A 237 15.98 -31.27 -8.46
C GLU A 237 17.41 -31.84 -8.39
N SER A 238 18.28 -31.49 -9.36
CA SER A 238 19.68 -31.91 -9.38
C SER A 238 20.53 -31.05 -10.33
N LEU A 239 21.86 -31.23 -10.28
CA LEU A 239 22.82 -30.57 -11.18
C LEU A 239 22.74 -31.03 -12.64
N THR A 240 21.91 -32.02 -12.96
CA THR A 240 21.75 -32.57 -14.32
C THR A 240 20.37 -32.32 -14.92
N GLU A 241 19.41 -31.87 -14.12
CA GLU A 241 18.05 -31.62 -14.56
C GLU A 241 17.84 -30.16 -14.99
N PRO A 242 16.89 -29.90 -15.91
CA PRO A 242 16.52 -28.55 -16.29
C PRO A 242 15.99 -27.77 -15.08
N LEU A 243 16.00 -26.44 -15.21
CA LEU A 243 15.45 -25.56 -14.20
C LEU A 243 13.98 -25.30 -14.51
N SER A 244 13.11 -25.63 -13.56
CA SER A 244 11.69 -25.30 -13.63
C SER A 244 11.45 -23.88 -13.09
N ILE A 245 10.79 -23.04 -13.87
CA ILE A 245 10.28 -21.73 -13.44
C ILE A 245 8.75 -21.78 -13.47
N THR A 246 8.12 -21.65 -12.30
CA THR A 246 6.68 -21.42 -12.18
C THR A 246 6.42 -19.93 -12.04
N TYR A 247 5.74 -19.35 -13.03
CA TYR A 247 5.38 -17.94 -13.07
C TYR A 247 3.98 -17.73 -12.48
N LYS A 248 3.86 -16.87 -11.46
CA LYS A 248 2.64 -16.58 -10.72
C LYS A 248 2.31 -15.09 -10.72
N ALA A 249 1.02 -14.79 -10.65
CA ALA A 249 0.48 -13.45 -10.45
C ALA A 249 -0.13 -13.35 -9.05
N ASN A 250 0.36 -12.39 -8.27
CA ASN A 250 -0.22 -12.05 -6.97
C ASN A 250 -1.20 -10.91 -7.17
N ILE A 251 -2.48 -11.22 -7.08
CA ILE A 251 -3.59 -10.33 -7.36
C ILE A 251 -4.15 -9.80 -6.04
N PHE A 252 -4.40 -8.51 -5.97
CA PHE A 252 -5.03 -7.88 -4.82
C PHE A 252 -6.06 -6.84 -5.27
N GLN A 253 -7.11 -6.65 -4.47
CA GLN A 253 -8.07 -5.58 -4.71
C GLN A 253 -8.80 -5.14 -3.44
N HIS A 254 -9.07 -3.84 -3.39
CA HIS A 254 -9.86 -3.17 -2.37
C HIS A 254 -10.73 -2.10 -3.04
N THR A 255 -11.50 -2.53 -4.05
CA THR A 255 -12.29 -1.64 -4.90
C THR A 255 -13.71 -1.43 -4.37
N GLY A 256 -14.07 -2.01 -3.22
CA GLY A 256 -15.41 -1.97 -2.65
C GLY A 256 -16.43 -2.89 -3.36
N GLU A 257 -16.00 -3.59 -4.42
CA GLU A 257 -16.81 -4.50 -5.22
C GLU A 257 -16.19 -5.89 -5.26
N ALA A 258 -17.00 -6.93 -5.09
CA ALA A 258 -16.54 -8.31 -5.29
C ALA A 258 -16.64 -8.70 -6.77
N TRP A 259 -15.54 -9.16 -7.36
CA TRP A 259 -15.51 -9.71 -8.71
C TRP A 259 -15.75 -11.20 -8.61
N LYS A 260 -16.95 -11.67 -8.98
CA LYS A 260 -17.33 -13.08 -8.85
C LYS A 260 -17.35 -13.73 -10.24
N ASN A 261 -16.53 -14.78 -10.43
CA ASN A 261 -16.40 -15.52 -11.68
C ASN A 261 -16.18 -14.61 -12.91
N VAL A 262 -15.27 -13.65 -12.82
CA VAL A 262 -14.96 -12.73 -13.90
C VAL A 262 -13.91 -13.31 -14.84
N ALA A 263 -13.98 -12.95 -16.13
CA ALA A 263 -12.89 -13.18 -17.06
C ALA A 263 -11.73 -12.26 -16.70
N LEU A 264 -10.63 -12.84 -16.19
CA LEU A 264 -9.48 -12.09 -15.70
C LEU A 264 -8.36 -12.07 -16.74
N SER A 265 -7.85 -10.89 -17.03
CA SER A 265 -6.64 -10.68 -17.86
C SER A 265 -5.64 -9.83 -17.09
N LEU A 266 -4.36 -10.13 -17.20
CA LEU A 266 -3.29 -9.38 -16.57
C LEU A 266 -2.52 -8.61 -17.64
N SER A 267 -2.14 -7.37 -17.36
CA SER A 267 -1.32 -6.56 -18.24
C SER A 267 -0.06 -6.09 -17.50
N SER A 268 1.08 -6.18 -18.18
CA SER A 268 2.35 -5.62 -17.70
C SER A 268 2.46 -4.10 -17.92
N SER A 269 1.50 -3.50 -18.62
CA SER A 269 1.46 -2.05 -18.85
C SER A 269 0.77 -1.34 -17.68
N SER A 270 1.03 -0.05 -17.52
CA SER A 270 0.23 0.81 -16.65
C SER A 270 -0.42 1.93 -17.48
N PRO A 271 -1.76 2.03 -17.50
CA PRO A 271 -2.45 3.16 -18.12
C PRO A 271 -2.15 4.50 -17.42
N SER A 272 -1.63 4.46 -16.19
CA SER A 272 -1.23 5.63 -15.41
C SER A 272 0.11 6.21 -15.85
N THR A 273 0.97 5.41 -16.49
CA THR A 273 2.30 5.87 -16.91
C THR A 273 2.16 7.01 -17.91
N GLY A 274 2.78 8.15 -17.60
CA GLY A 274 2.62 9.37 -18.37
C GLY A 274 2.98 9.18 -19.85
N ASN A 275 2.07 9.56 -20.75
CA ASN A 275 2.30 9.50 -22.20
C ASN A 275 3.08 10.72 -22.74
N VAL A 276 3.87 11.37 -21.88
CA VAL A 276 4.63 12.58 -22.24
C VAL A 276 6.09 12.22 -22.36
N ALA A 277 6.67 12.42 -23.54
CA ALA A 277 8.08 12.19 -23.77
C ALA A 277 8.94 13.13 -22.89
N PRO A 278 9.97 12.62 -22.19
CA PRO A 278 10.88 13.45 -21.40
C PRO A 278 11.62 14.46 -22.29
N ARG A 279 11.98 15.62 -21.72
CA ARG A 279 12.72 16.67 -22.42
C ARG A 279 14.08 16.91 -21.80
N LEU A 280 15.08 17.06 -22.66
CA LEU A 280 16.41 17.51 -22.25
C LEU A 280 16.36 18.99 -21.88
N LEU A 281 16.67 19.29 -20.61
CA LEU A 281 16.94 20.65 -20.17
C LEU A 281 18.28 21.12 -20.78
N PRO A 282 18.38 22.36 -21.29
CA PRO A 282 19.63 22.89 -21.80
C PRO A 282 20.73 22.86 -20.72
N TYR A 283 21.79 22.08 -20.94
CA TYR A 283 22.91 22.04 -20.02
C TYR A 283 23.89 23.19 -20.31
N ARG A 284 23.81 24.24 -19.49
CA ARG A 284 24.74 25.38 -19.56
C ARG A 284 25.87 25.18 -18.54
N LEU A 285 27.11 25.19 -19.03
CA LEU A 285 28.31 25.10 -18.21
C LEU A 285 28.70 26.48 -17.66
N ASN A 286 28.90 26.56 -16.35
CA ASN A 286 29.48 27.73 -15.66
C ASN A 286 30.16 27.26 -14.35
N TYR A 287 31.11 28.06 -13.83
CA TYR A 287 31.78 27.75 -12.57
C TYR A 287 30.77 27.68 -11.41
N GLY A 288 30.72 26.52 -10.74
CA GLY A 288 29.81 26.27 -9.62
C GLY A 288 28.36 25.92 -10.00
N TRP A 289 28.04 25.78 -11.29
CA TRP A 289 26.72 25.29 -11.72
C TRP A 289 26.74 23.76 -11.80
N ALA A 290 25.77 23.12 -11.15
CA ALA A 290 25.55 21.68 -11.26
C ALA A 290 24.88 21.34 -12.61
N ALA A 291 25.07 20.10 -13.06
CA ALA A 291 24.33 19.58 -14.20
C ALA A 291 22.81 19.61 -13.91
N PRO A 292 21.94 19.81 -14.94
CA PRO A 292 20.51 19.66 -14.81
C PRO A 292 20.20 18.29 -14.22
N VAL A 293 19.42 18.27 -13.14
CA VAL A 293 18.98 17.02 -12.52
C VAL A 293 17.67 16.63 -13.17
N TYR A 294 17.65 15.52 -13.88
CA TYR A 294 16.44 14.90 -14.41
C TYR A 294 15.81 14.05 -13.29
N ARG A 295 14.56 14.35 -12.93
CA ARG A 295 13.79 13.55 -11.96
C ARG A 295 12.67 12.82 -12.70
N ASP A 296 12.59 11.50 -12.55
CA ASP A 296 11.57 10.65 -13.21
C ASP A 296 10.12 11.09 -12.94
N GLU A 297 9.88 11.74 -11.80
CA GLU A 297 8.57 12.27 -11.41
C GLU A 297 8.06 13.41 -12.31
N MET A 298 8.86 13.96 -13.23
CA MET A 298 8.46 15.05 -14.14
C MET A 298 7.96 14.53 -15.52
N ASN A 299 7.86 13.21 -15.72
CA ASN A 299 7.43 12.60 -16.99
C ASN A 299 5.90 12.58 -17.20
N GLY A 300 5.13 13.20 -16.30
CA GLY A 300 3.69 13.39 -16.46
C GLY A 300 3.34 14.88 -16.54
N ASN A 301 2.54 15.27 -17.53
CA ASN A 301 1.93 16.61 -17.58
C ASN A 301 0.73 16.73 -16.61
N ASN A 302 0.54 15.79 -15.69
CA ASN A 302 -0.62 15.78 -14.80
C ASN A 302 -0.23 16.28 -13.41
N VAL A 303 -0.85 17.37 -12.98
CA VAL A 303 -0.68 17.94 -11.65
C VAL A 303 -1.87 17.55 -10.81
N SER A 304 -1.64 17.05 -9.61
CA SER A 304 -2.68 16.66 -8.66
C SER A 304 -2.40 17.19 -7.27
N GLY A 305 -3.40 17.28 -6.43
CA GLY A 305 -3.22 17.78 -5.07
C GLY A 305 -4.53 17.93 -4.32
N ILE A 306 -4.47 18.60 -3.17
CA ILE A 306 -5.62 18.90 -2.31
C ILE A 306 -5.70 20.42 -2.14
N VAL A 307 -6.91 20.96 -2.19
CA VAL A 307 -7.21 22.35 -1.83
C VAL A 307 -7.91 22.35 -0.47
N SER A 308 -7.39 23.09 0.50
CA SER A 308 -7.94 23.16 1.86
C SER A 308 -8.03 24.59 2.39
N ASP A 309 -8.85 24.77 3.42
CA ASP A 309 -8.99 26.02 4.18
C ASP A 309 -7.76 26.30 5.06
N ALA A 310 -7.35 27.57 5.17
CA ALA A 310 -6.20 27.99 5.96
C ALA A 310 -6.40 27.91 7.49
N ILE A 311 -7.62 28.06 7.97
CA ILE A 311 -8.00 28.14 9.37
C ILE A 311 -8.50 26.78 9.88
N THR A 312 -9.45 26.16 9.18
CA THR A 312 -10.08 24.90 9.61
C THR A 312 -9.30 23.68 9.15
N HIS A 313 -8.42 23.82 8.16
CA HIS A 313 -7.75 22.73 7.45
C HIS A 313 -8.71 21.73 6.78
N GLU A 314 -9.99 22.09 6.65
CA GLU A 314 -10.97 21.25 5.97
C GLU A 314 -10.77 21.32 4.44
N PRO A 315 -11.02 20.22 3.72
CA PRO A 315 -10.95 20.20 2.26
C PRO A 315 -12.03 21.09 1.64
N LEU A 316 -11.64 21.89 0.65
CA LEU A 316 -12.57 22.77 -0.08
C LEU A 316 -13.19 22.00 -1.24
N ILE A 317 -14.49 21.70 -1.12
CA ILE A 317 -15.28 20.95 -2.10
C ILE A 317 -15.74 21.87 -3.23
N GLY A 318 -15.47 21.52 -4.50
CA GLY A 318 -15.90 22.31 -5.65
C GLY A 318 -15.07 23.58 -5.91
N ALA A 319 -13.89 23.71 -5.30
CA ALA A 319 -12.92 24.76 -5.62
C ALA A 319 -12.45 24.64 -7.08
N THR A 320 -12.40 25.77 -7.78
CA THR A 320 -11.98 25.81 -9.18
C THR A 320 -10.46 25.84 -9.27
N VAL A 321 -9.89 24.93 -10.06
CA VAL A 321 -8.47 24.86 -10.40
C VAL A 321 -8.35 25.00 -11.91
N LYS A 322 -7.71 26.07 -12.39
CA LYS A 322 -7.58 26.32 -13.84
C LYS A 322 -6.19 26.81 -14.21
N ILE A 323 -5.84 26.65 -15.47
CA ILE A 323 -4.58 27.19 -16.02
C ILE A 323 -4.86 28.61 -16.54
N PRO A 324 -4.20 29.64 -16.00
CA PRO A 324 -4.44 31.03 -16.38
C PRO A 324 -4.36 31.24 -17.90
N GLY A 325 -5.37 31.92 -18.46
CA GLY A 325 -5.43 32.21 -19.90
C GLY A 325 -5.87 31.03 -20.79
N THR A 326 -6.32 29.92 -20.21
CA THR A 326 -6.87 28.77 -20.96
C THR A 326 -8.27 28.40 -20.46
N THR A 327 -8.98 27.57 -21.22
CA THR A 327 -10.24 26.93 -20.79
C THR A 327 -10.02 25.61 -20.04
N ILE A 328 -8.76 25.27 -19.73
CA ILE A 328 -8.39 23.99 -19.11
C ILE A 328 -8.41 24.16 -17.59
N GLY A 329 -9.36 23.46 -16.95
CA GLY A 329 -9.54 23.48 -15.51
C GLY A 329 -10.42 22.33 -15.02
N CYS A 330 -10.45 22.13 -13.71
CA CYS A 330 -11.31 21.18 -13.02
C CYS A 330 -11.82 21.78 -11.70
N ALA A 331 -12.87 21.18 -11.14
CA ALA A 331 -13.28 21.44 -9.77
C ALA A 331 -12.70 20.36 -8.83
N THR A 332 -12.46 20.71 -7.56
CA THR A 332 -12.09 19.74 -6.53
C THR A 332 -13.26 18.84 -6.15
N ASP A 333 -12.96 17.61 -5.74
CA ASP A 333 -13.94 16.66 -5.24
C ASP A 333 -14.30 16.89 -3.76
N VAL A 334 -15.06 15.97 -3.16
CA VAL A 334 -15.53 16.03 -1.76
C VAL A 334 -14.41 15.94 -0.72
N ASP A 335 -13.26 15.40 -1.10
CA ASP A 335 -12.07 15.32 -0.24
C ASP A 335 -11.07 16.45 -0.59
N GLY A 336 -11.52 17.44 -1.37
CA GLY A 336 -10.75 18.61 -1.79
C GLY A 336 -9.69 18.29 -2.84
N ARG A 337 -9.68 17.07 -3.39
CA ARG A 337 -8.67 16.63 -4.34
C ARG A 337 -8.95 17.16 -5.73
N TYR A 338 -7.89 17.47 -6.46
CA TYR A 338 -7.95 17.82 -7.87
C TYR A 338 -6.85 17.08 -8.64
N SER A 339 -7.06 16.96 -9.94
CA SER A 339 -6.05 16.51 -10.89
C SER A 339 -6.30 17.23 -12.21
N LEU A 340 -5.27 17.79 -12.83
CA LEU A 340 -5.38 18.56 -14.06
C LEU A 340 -4.16 18.31 -14.95
N THR A 341 -4.42 17.97 -16.20
CA THR A 341 -3.37 17.83 -17.22
C THR A 341 -3.01 19.21 -17.77
N MET A 342 -1.76 19.60 -17.65
CA MET A 342 -1.22 20.86 -18.14
C MET A 342 -0.74 20.75 -19.59
N PRO A 343 -1.19 21.65 -20.50
CA PRO A 343 -0.64 21.74 -21.83
C PRO A 343 0.76 22.38 -21.80
N GLU A 344 1.48 22.19 -22.90
CA GLU A 344 2.88 22.57 -23.03
C GLU A 344 3.14 24.07 -22.76
N GLY A 345 4.22 24.36 -22.01
CA GLY A 345 4.66 25.73 -21.69
C GLY A 345 3.95 26.39 -20.51
N GLN A 346 2.85 25.82 -20.03
CA GLN A 346 2.12 26.33 -18.87
C GLN A 346 2.69 25.77 -17.57
N HIS A 347 2.93 26.65 -16.60
CA HIS A 347 3.56 26.30 -15.31
C HIS A 347 2.85 26.97 -14.13
N ARG A 348 1.64 27.49 -14.34
CA ARG A 348 0.85 28.17 -13.30
C ARG A 348 -0.54 27.58 -13.20
N LEU A 349 -1.03 27.42 -11.98
CA LEU A 349 -2.40 27.08 -11.66
C LEU A 349 -3.02 28.18 -10.81
N GLU A 350 -4.23 28.59 -11.17
CA GLU A 350 -5.07 29.50 -10.40
C GLU A 350 -6.15 28.70 -9.67
N PHE A 351 -6.23 28.94 -8.37
CA PHE A 351 -7.17 28.33 -7.44
C PHE A 351 -8.15 29.39 -6.98
N ALA A 352 -9.44 29.12 -7.09
CA ALA A 352 -10.49 30.04 -6.68
C ALA A 352 -11.65 29.29 -6.03
N TYR A 353 -12.20 29.86 -4.97
CA TYR A 353 -13.38 29.35 -4.28
C TYR A 353 -14.17 30.52 -3.71
N ILE A 354 -15.51 30.40 -3.67
CA ILE A 354 -16.39 31.51 -3.26
C ILE A 354 -16.15 31.82 -1.78
N GLY A 355 -15.88 33.10 -1.47
CA GLY A 355 -15.55 33.54 -0.11
C GLY A 355 -14.07 33.41 0.27
N TYR A 356 -13.19 33.10 -0.69
CA TYR A 356 -11.75 32.96 -0.49
C TYR A 356 -10.96 33.83 -1.45
N THR A 357 -9.77 34.23 -1.03
CA THR A 357 -8.82 34.94 -1.89
C THR A 357 -8.24 33.99 -2.93
N SER A 358 -8.45 34.28 -4.21
CA SER A 358 -7.88 33.46 -5.29
C SER A 358 -6.36 33.47 -5.25
N ARG A 359 -5.74 32.31 -5.49
CA ARG A 359 -4.29 32.13 -5.41
C ARG A 359 -3.75 31.55 -6.70
N THR A 360 -2.71 32.16 -7.27
CA THR A 360 -1.97 31.58 -8.40
C THR A 360 -0.65 31.02 -7.90
N VAL A 361 -0.36 29.77 -8.24
CA VAL A 361 0.83 29.04 -7.77
C VAL A 361 1.60 28.46 -8.97
N ASP A 362 2.93 28.59 -8.93
CA ASP A 362 3.80 27.93 -9.90
C ASP A 362 3.90 26.43 -9.60
N VAL A 363 3.68 25.62 -10.64
CA VAL A 363 3.78 24.16 -10.57
C VAL A 363 5.25 23.76 -10.67
N ARG A 364 5.79 23.25 -9.56
CA ARG A 364 7.18 22.75 -9.47
C ARG A 364 7.27 21.22 -9.35
N SER A 365 6.14 20.56 -9.16
CA SER A 365 6.00 19.12 -8.96
C SER A 365 4.61 18.65 -9.44
N ASN A 366 4.48 17.37 -9.76
CA ASN A 366 3.21 16.75 -10.15
C ASN A 366 2.23 16.59 -8.98
N THR A 367 2.70 16.79 -7.75
CA THR A 367 1.87 16.91 -6.55
C THR A 367 1.97 18.34 -6.00
N LEU A 368 0.84 19.04 -5.89
CA LEU A 368 0.76 20.42 -5.42
C LEU A 368 -0.45 20.59 -4.49
N HIS A 369 -0.22 20.61 -3.18
CA HIS A 369 -1.24 20.98 -2.21
C HIS A 369 -1.34 22.50 -2.09
N VAL A 370 -2.56 23.03 -2.02
CA VAL A 370 -2.81 24.47 -1.96
C VAL A 370 -3.76 24.78 -0.82
N VAL A 371 -3.45 25.83 -0.08
CA VAL A 371 -4.28 26.35 0.99
C VAL A 371 -4.81 27.71 0.56
N LEU A 372 -6.12 27.92 0.70
CA LEU A 372 -6.80 29.18 0.40
C LEU A 372 -7.17 29.91 1.70
N ASP A 373 -6.91 31.21 1.70
CA ASP A 373 -7.26 32.11 2.80
C ASP A 373 -8.68 32.67 2.62
N PRO A 374 -9.55 32.64 3.64
CA PRO A 374 -10.86 33.27 3.57
C PRO A 374 -10.75 34.76 3.27
N ASP A 375 -11.61 35.28 2.39
CA ASP A 375 -11.65 36.70 2.04
C ASP A 375 -12.47 37.46 3.09
N THR A 376 -11.85 37.78 4.22
CA THR A 376 -12.49 38.54 5.30
C THR A 376 -12.40 40.04 5.04
N GLN A 377 -13.29 40.58 4.20
CA GLN A 377 -13.72 41.97 4.39
C GLN A 377 -14.75 42.00 5.53
N SER A 378 -14.41 42.76 6.56
CA SER A 378 -15.10 42.88 7.84
C SER A 378 -16.59 43.23 7.72
N LEU A 379 -17.44 42.43 8.36
CA LEU A 379 -18.68 42.92 8.96
C LEU A 379 -18.55 42.76 10.47
N GLU A 380 -18.53 43.91 11.15
CA GLU A 380 -18.66 43.99 12.60
C GLU A 380 -20.01 43.41 13.01
N GLU A 381 -20.00 42.39 13.87
CA GLU A 381 -21.18 42.10 14.68
C GLU A 381 -20.78 41.76 16.12
N VAL A 382 -21.20 42.67 16.98
CA VAL A 382 -21.37 42.71 18.43
C VAL A 382 -20.94 41.47 19.23
N VAL A 383 -19.91 41.70 20.06
CA VAL A 383 -19.47 40.82 21.15
C VAL A 383 -20.44 40.91 22.34
N VAL A 384 -20.77 39.76 22.93
CA VAL A 384 -21.17 39.71 24.35
C VAL A 384 -20.23 38.74 25.08
N ALA A 385 -19.57 39.29 26.09
CA ALA A 385 -18.54 38.65 26.90
C ALA A 385 -19.09 37.67 27.94
N GLY A 386 -18.27 36.67 28.28
CA GLY A 386 -18.42 35.83 29.46
C GLY A 386 -17.07 35.23 29.88
N HIS A 387 -16.36 35.93 30.78
CA HIS A 387 -15.16 35.49 31.50
C HIS A 387 -15.47 34.34 32.50
N GLY A 388 -14.54 33.48 32.96
CA GLY A 388 -13.11 33.40 32.69
C GLY A 388 -12.35 32.28 33.43
N SER A 389 -11.06 32.18 33.07
CA SER A 389 -9.84 31.91 33.85
C SER A 389 -9.53 30.57 34.56
N PRO A 390 -8.22 30.23 34.71
CA PRO A 390 -7.69 28.88 34.42
C PRO A 390 -6.99 28.19 35.61
N ARG A 391 -6.55 26.92 35.46
CA ARG A 391 -5.50 26.36 36.32
C ARG A 391 -4.62 25.29 35.66
N LYS A 392 -3.32 25.37 36.00
CA LYS A 392 -2.12 24.79 35.36
C LYS A 392 -1.84 23.30 35.63
N ALA A 393 -1.30 22.66 34.60
CA ALA A 393 -0.13 21.76 34.49
C ALA A 393 0.22 20.72 35.58
N ARG A 394 0.52 19.49 35.11
CA ARG A 394 1.71 18.73 35.53
C ARG A 394 2.13 17.69 34.48
N LYS A 395 3.43 17.65 34.17
CA LYS A 395 4.16 16.54 33.52
C LYS A 395 4.73 15.63 34.62
N ASN A 396 4.74 14.31 34.39
CA ASN A 396 5.94 13.47 34.42
C ASN A 396 5.63 12.01 34.04
N THR A 397 6.51 11.47 33.17
CA THR A 397 7.08 10.10 33.00
C THR A 397 6.60 8.98 33.95
N LEU A 398 6.51 7.69 33.57
CA LEU A 398 7.50 6.83 32.90
C LEU A 398 6.83 5.49 32.46
N ALA A 399 7.53 4.74 31.63
CA ALA A 399 7.18 3.50 30.91
C ALA A 399 6.61 2.32 31.74
N LEU A 400 5.87 1.43 31.05
CA LEU A 400 5.89 -0.02 31.29
C LEU A 400 5.53 -0.76 29.99
N MET A 401 6.45 -1.63 29.58
CA MET A 401 6.31 -2.61 28.51
C MET A 401 5.33 -3.72 28.96
N SER A 402 4.51 -4.22 28.05
CA SER A 402 3.92 -5.54 28.19
C SER A 402 3.81 -6.19 26.81
N THR A 403 4.51 -7.32 26.71
CA THR A 403 4.60 -8.26 25.62
C THR A 403 3.26 -8.99 25.42
N ALA A 404 2.76 -9.02 24.19
CA ALA A 404 1.75 -9.99 23.76
C ALA A 404 2.43 -11.02 22.83
N PRO A 405 2.07 -12.31 22.94
CA PRO A 405 2.80 -13.41 22.33
C PRO A 405 2.59 -13.46 20.81
N VAL A 406 3.64 -13.90 20.13
CA VAL A 406 3.64 -14.29 18.71
C VAL A 406 2.88 -15.62 18.62
N GLU A 407 1.74 -15.62 17.95
CA GLU A 407 1.09 -16.86 17.51
C GLU A 407 1.84 -17.41 16.29
N GLU A 408 2.13 -18.70 16.40
CA GLU A 408 2.86 -19.55 15.49
C GLU A 408 2.05 -19.74 14.20
N VAL A 409 2.61 -19.30 13.07
CA VAL A 409 2.03 -19.52 11.74
C VAL A 409 2.23 -21.00 11.38
N VAL A 410 1.15 -21.76 11.46
CA VAL A 410 1.09 -23.14 10.95
C VAL A 410 1.11 -23.07 9.42
N ALA A 411 2.06 -23.77 8.81
CA ALA A 411 2.16 -23.93 7.37
C ALA A 411 0.91 -24.64 6.83
N GLU A 412 0.13 -23.95 6.00
CA GLU A 412 -0.91 -24.57 5.17
C GLU A 412 -0.22 -25.31 4.01
N GLU A 413 -0.52 -26.60 3.89
CA GLU A 413 -0.14 -27.43 2.75
C GLU A 413 -0.75 -26.88 1.46
N GLU A 414 0.10 -26.60 0.45
CA GLU A 414 -0.33 -26.21 -0.88
C GLU A 414 -1.12 -27.35 -1.54
N ALA A 415 -2.44 -27.17 -1.65
CA ALA A 415 -3.26 -27.94 -2.57
C ALA A 415 -2.79 -27.65 -4.00
N GLY A 416 -2.27 -28.68 -4.68
CA GLY A 416 -1.72 -28.57 -6.03
C GLY A 416 -2.68 -27.84 -6.99
N SER A 417 -2.21 -26.73 -7.53
CA SER A 417 -2.87 -26.01 -8.62
C SER A 417 -2.80 -26.84 -9.89
N ILE A 418 -3.96 -27.02 -10.52
CA ILE A 418 -4.05 -27.56 -11.87
C ILE A 418 -3.46 -26.48 -12.79
N PRO A 419 -2.44 -26.77 -13.62
CA PRO A 419 -1.82 -25.76 -14.47
C PRO A 419 -2.86 -25.18 -15.43
N ILE A 420 -3.05 -23.86 -15.34
CA ILE A 420 -3.98 -23.11 -16.17
C ILE A 420 -3.23 -22.77 -17.46
N GLU A 421 -3.76 -23.19 -18.60
CA GLU A 421 -3.23 -22.81 -19.89
C GLU A 421 -3.48 -21.30 -20.11
N VAL A 422 -2.44 -20.50 -20.31
CA VAL A 422 -2.54 -19.04 -20.52
C VAL A 422 -2.25 -18.70 -21.97
N GLU A 423 -3.08 -17.83 -22.56
CA GLU A 423 -2.79 -17.23 -23.86
C GLU A 423 -2.04 -15.91 -23.66
N GLN A 424 -0.86 -15.81 -24.25
CA GLN A 424 -0.03 -14.60 -24.24
C GLN A 424 -0.22 -13.82 -25.54
N THR A 425 -0.61 -12.55 -25.43
CA THR A 425 -0.70 -11.64 -26.59
C THR A 425 0.17 -10.41 -26.36
N ARG A 426 1.00 -10.06 -27.36
CA ARG A 426 1.82 -8.85 -27.33
C ARG A 426 0.98 -7.63 -27.72
N GLN A 427 0.98 -6.60 -26.87
CA GLN A 427 0.36 -5.31 -27.12
C GLN A 427 1.45 -4.25 -27.42
N PRO A 428 1.11 -3.09 -28.04
CA PRO A 428 2.08 -2.04 -28.34
C PRO A 428 2.86 -1.49 -27.13
N THR A 429 2.29 -1.60 -25.93
CA THR A 429 2.81 -1.01 -24.68
C THR A 429 3.12 -2.05 -23.59
N GLY A 430 3.01 -3.35 -23.88
CA GLY A 430 3.28 -4.41 -22.89
C GLY A 430 2.76 -5.79 -23.30
N TYR A 431 2.72 -6.70 -22.33
CA TYR A 431 2.18 -8.05 -22.48
C TYR A 431 0.81 -8.16 -21.82
N GLU A 432 -0.09 -8.91 -22.46
CA GLU A 432 -1.38 -9.31 -21.91
C GLU A 432 -1.39 -10.83 -21.70
N PHE A 433 -1.70 -11.24 -20.47
CA PHE A 433 -1.83 -12.64 -20.06
C PHE A 433 -3.31 -12.93 -19.80
N GLY A 434 -3.94 -13.73 -20.66
CA GLY A 434 -5.33 -14.15 -20.47
C GLY A 434 -5.41 -15.37 -19.54
N ILE A 435 -6.07 -15.22 -18.38
CA ILE A 435 -6.32 -16.36 -17.49
C ILE A 435 -7.57 -17.09 -18.00
N LYS A 436 -7.40 -18.30 -18.54
CA LYS A 436 -8.50 -19.03 -19.22
C LYS A 436 -9.67 -19.41 -18.32
N MET A 437 -9.46 -19.51 -17.00
CA MET A 437 -10.54 -19.84 -16.05
C MET A 437 -11.10 -18.59 -15.36
N PRO A 438 -12.44 -18.46 -15.26
CA PRO A 438 -13.06 -17.38 -14.49
C PRO A 438 -12.61 -17.41 -13.03
N TYR A 439 -12.30 -16.24 -12.46
CA TYR A 439 -11.81 -16.13 -11.09
C TYR A 439 -12.76 -15.31 -10.21
N THR A 440 -12.79 -15.64 -8.92
CA THR A 440 -13.46 -14.81 -7.90
C THR A 440 -12.41 -14.10 -7.05
N VAL A 441 -12.49 -12.76 -7.01
CA VAL A 441 -11.59 -11.89 -6.23
C VAL A 441 -12.43 -10.99 -5.34
N LEU A 442 -12.36 -11.20 -4.02
CA LEU A 442 -13.10 -10.41 -3.04
C LEU A 442 -12.40 -9.08 -2.75
N SER A 443 -13.17 -8.06 -2.35
CA SER A 443 -12.63 -6.73 -2.01
C SER A 443 -12.21 -6.66 -0.55
N ASP A 444 -11.34 -7.57 -0.15
CA ASP A 444 -10.86 -7.71 1.23
C ASP A 444 -9.33 -7.57 1.36
N ASN A 445 -8.66 -7.20 0.26
CA ASN A 445 -7.22 -7.05 0.17
C ASN A 445 -6.43 -8.34 0.53
N LYS A 446 -7.08 -9.51 0.51
CA LYS A 446 -6.38 -10.78 0.65
C LYS A 446 -5.71 -11.12 -0.69
N PRO A 447 -4.40 -11.42 -0.70
CA PRO A 447 -3.70 -11.74 -1.92
C PRO A 447 -4.20 -13.08 -2.47
N ILE A 448 -4.53 -13.10 -3.76
CA ILE A 448 -4.86 -14.31 -4.51
C ILE A 448 -3.70 -14.60 -5.45
N VAL A 449 -3.21 -15.83 -5.44
CA VAL A 449 -2.15 -16.26 -6.34
C VAL A 449 -2.78 -17.02 -7.50
N ALA A 450 -2.50 -16.59 -8.73
CA ALA A 450 -2.88 -17.30 -9.95
C ALA A 450 -1.62 -17.74 -10.69
N GLU A 451 -1.56 -19.02 -11.08
CA GLU A 451 -0.47 -19.54 -11.90
C GLU A 451 -0.63 -19.07 -13.36
N ILE A 452 0.38 -18.38 -13.88
CA ILE A 452 0.44 -17.95 -15.29
C ILE A 452 0.97 -19.10 -16.16
N GLY A 453 1.96 -19.85 -15.66
CA GLY A 453 2.49 -21.00 -16.36
C GLY A 453 3.75 -21.57 -15.74
N ARG A 454 4.13 -22.75 -16.21
CA ARG A 454 5.35 -23.45 -15.81
C ARG A 454 6.22 -23.71 -17.03
N TYR A 455 7.51 -23.41 -16.89
CA TYR A 455 8.48 -23.48 -17.98
C TYR A 455 9.71 -24.26 -17.54
N GLU A 456 10.20 -25.15 -18.40
CA GLU A 456 11.47 -25.85 -18.22
C GLU A 456 12.53 -25.19 -19.09
N LEU A 457 13.64 -24.79 -18.48
CA LEU A 457 14.70 -24.06 -19.17
C LEU A 457 16.04 -24.81 -19.10
N PRO A 458 16.86 -24.72 -20.17
CA PRO A 458 18.23 -25.21 -20.14
C PRO A 458 19.06 -24.38 -19.16
N VAL A 459 19.77 -25.07 -18.29
CA VAL A 459 20.54 -24.48 -17.19
C VAL A 459 21.95 -25.07 -17.16
N SER A 460 22.93 -24.21 -16.90
CA SER A 460 24.30 -24.58 -16.58
C SER A 460 24.59 -24.27 -15.12
N TYR A 461 25.01 -25.26 -14.35
CA TYR A 461 25.37 -25.07 -12.95
C TYR A 461 26.87 -24.79 -12.84
N VAL A 462 27.23 -23.64 -12.27
CA VAL A 462 28.62 -23.24 -12.08
C VAL A 462 28.85 -22.78 -10.65
N TYR A 463 30.01 -23.10 -10.09
CA TYR A 463 30.37 -22.58 -8.78
C TYR A 463 31.13 -21.27 -8.89
N ARG A 464 30.89 -20.37 -7.93
CA ARG A 464 31.65 -19.12 -7.78
C ARG A 464 32.12 -18.94 -6.34
N CYS A 465 33.32 -18.43 -6.14
CA CYS A 465 33.81 -18.09 -4.80
C CYS A 465 34.69 -16.83 -4.86
N THR A 466 34.56 -15.95 -3.86
CA THR A 466 35.36 -14.72 -3.73
C THR A 466 35.96 -14.65 -2.32
N PRO A 467 37.05 -15.39 -2.04
CA PRO A 467 37.53 -15.66 -0.67
C PRO A 467 37.96 -14.44 0.14
N LYS A 468 38.24 -13.31 -0.54
CA LYS A 468 38.51 -12.02 0.10
C LYS A 468 37.27 -11.44 0.79
N ILE A 469 36.07 -11.78 0.31
CA ILE A 469 34.77 -11.32 0.83
C ILE A 469 34.09 -12.44 1.62
N ASP A 470 33.88 -13.59 1.01
CA ASP A 470 33.27 -14.77 1.62
C ASP A 470 34.01 -16.03 1.12
N LYS A 471 34.40 -16.90 2.05
CA LYS A 471 35.18 -18.11 1.78
C LYS A 471 34.30 -19.27 1.34
N ASP A 472 32.98 -19.16 1.45
CA ASP A 472 32.08 -20.19 0.96
C ASP A 472 31.97 -20.15 -0.57
N ALA A 473 31.88 -21.33 -1.20
CA ALA A 473 31.54 -21.44 -2.61
C ALA A 473 30.02 -21.40 -2.79
N PHE A 474 29.56 -20.68 -3.81
CA PHE A 474 28.15 -20.52 -4.13
C PHE A 474 27.84 -21.28 -5.42
N LEU A 475 26.80 -22.11 -5.37
CA LEU A 475 26.25 -22.77 -6.56
C LEU A 475 25.38 -21.76 -7.32
N MET A 476 25.67 -21.56 -8.60
CA MET A 476 24.93 -20.64 -9.46
C MET A 476 24.26 -21.42 -10.59
N ALA A 477 22.96 -21.21 -10.77
CA ALA A 477 22.23 -21.65 -11.96
C ALA A 477 22.28 -20.54 -13.03
N GLN A 478 22.87 -20.85 -14.17
CA GLN A 478 22.93 -19.98 -15.33
C GLN A 478 21.93 -20.44 -16.39
N VAL A 479 20.89 -19.65 -16.61
CA VAL A 479 19.76 -20.01 -17.45
C VAL A 479 19.82 -19.22 -18.75
N THR A 480 19.71 -19.92 -19.86
CA THR A 480 19.67 -19.34 -21.20
C THR A 480 18.24 -19.44 -21.77
N ASP A 481 17.98 -18.78 -22.90
CA ASP A 481 16.67 -18.82 -23.59
C ASP A 481 15.46 -18.27 -22.81
N TRP A 482 15.69 -17.67 -21.64
CA TRP A 482 14.67 -17.08 -20.78
C TRP A 482 13.91 -15.91 -21.44
N SER A 483 14.56 -15.20 -22.38
CA SER A 483 13.99 -14.04 -23.07
C SER A 483 12.76 -14.37 -23.92
N LYS A 484 12.57 -15.65 -24.28
CA LYS A 484 11.39 -16.14 -25.01
C LYS A 484 10.13 -16.17 -24.15
N LEU A 485 10.25 -16.14 -22.82
CA LEU A 485 9.16 -16.34 -21.87
C LEU A 485 8.46 -15.04 -21.45
N ASN A 486 8.94 -13.87 -21.90
CA ASN A 486 8.39 -12.56 -21.56
C ASN A 486 8.23 -12.36 -20.03
N LEU A 487 9.19 -12.85 -19.25
CA LEU A 487 9.18 -12.71 -17.79
C LEU A 487 9.24 -11.23 -17.39
N LEU A 488 8.53 -10.88 -16.32
CA LEU A 488 8.59 -9.55 -15.71
C LEU A 488 9.53 -9.56 -14.51
N GLU A 489 10.05 -8.40 -14.13
CA GLU A 489 10.83 -8.28 -12.90
C GLU A 489 9.97 -8.62 -11.67
N GLY A 490 10.47 -9.46 -10.76
CA GLY A 490 9.70 -9.89 -9.59
C GLY A 490 10.46 -10.78 -8.60
N GLU A 491 9.86 -11.03 -7.44
CA GLU A 491 10.45 -11.89 -6.40
C GLU A 491 10.40 -13.37 -6.80
N ALA A 492 11.51 -14.07 -6.58
CA ALA A 492 11.66 -15.48 -6.87
C ALA A 492 12.01 -16.27 -5.60
N ASN A 493 11.22 -17.30 -5.29
CA ASN A 493 11.55 -18.32 -4.31
C ASN A 493 12.44 -19.38 -4.98
N ILE A 494 13.56 -19.73 -4.36
CA ILE A 494 14.54 -20.66 -4.93
C ILE A 494 14.52 -21.97 -4.13
N TYR A 495 14.36 -23.07 -4.85
CA TYR A 495 14.39 -24.42 -4.33
C TYR A 495 15.47 -25.25 -5.04
N PHE A 496 16.23 -26.02 -4.27
CA PHE A 496 17.23 -26.96 -4.78
C PHE A 496 17.11 -28.27 -4.02
N GLU A 497 17.07 -29.40 -4.75
CA GLU A 497 16.87 -30.76 -4.20
C GLU A 497 15.67 -30.81 -3.22
N GLY A 498 14.53 -30.27 -3.65
CA GLY A 498 13.30 -30.19 -2.85
C GLY A 498 13.34 -29.24 -1.64
N THR A 499 14.46 -28.56 -1.38
CA THR A 499 14.64 -27.69 -0.20
C THR A 499 14.57 -26.21 -0.57
N PHE A 500 13.84 -25.42 0.21
CA PHE A 500 13.83 -23.95 0.06
C PHE A 500 15.17 -23.35 0.52
N ILE A 501 15.91 -22.74 -0.42
CA ILE A 501 17.23 -22.16 -0.16
C ILE A 501 17.15 -20.68 0.18
N GLY A 502 16.17 -19.96 -0.37
CA GLY A 502 15.98 -18.55 -0.09
C GLY A 502 15.19 -17.81 -1.17
N LYS A 503 15.27 -16.48 -1.09
CA LYS A 503 14.60 -15.55 -2.01
C LYS A 503 15.63 -14.80 -2.82
N SER A 504 15.28 -14.51 -4.07
CA SER A 504 16.04 -13.63 -4.95
C SER A 504 15.08 -12.73 -5.72
N VAL A 505 15.62 -11.76 -6.45
CA VAL A 505 14.85 -10.93 -7.37
C VAL A 505 15.24 -11.35 -8.78
N LEU A 506 14.24 -11.74 -9.56
CA LEU A 506 14.41 -11.89 -11.00
C LEU A 506 14.43 -10.49 -11.60
N ASP A 507 15.62 -9.99 -11.94
CA ASP A 507 15.79 -8.75 -12.69
C ASP A 507 16.05 -9.07 -14.17
N VAL A 508 15.07 -8.78 -15.01
CA VAL A 508 15.12 -8.99 -16.47
C VAL A 508 15.73 -7.81 -17.22
N ASN A 509 15.92 -6.66 -16.57
CA ASN A 509 16.42 -5.43 -17.19
C ASN A 509 17.95 -5.38 -17.20
N THR A 510 18.59 -5.98 -16.20
CA THR A 510 20.06 -6.07 -16.10
C THR A 510 20.60 -7.40 -16.63
N ALA A 511 19.73 -8.39 -16.81
CA ALA A 511 20.08 -9.66 -17.41
C ALA A 511 20.38 -9.49 -18.90
N GLY A 512 21.62 -9.79 -19.30
CA GLY A 512 21.95 -10.03 -20.71
C GLY A 512 21.32 -11.35 -21.18
N ASP A 513 22.03 -12.09 -22.03
CA ASP A 513 21.48 -13.34 -22.59
C ASP A 513 21.35 -14.49 -21.57
N THR A 514 21.87 -14.30 -20.35
CA THR A 514 21.93 -15.33 -19.30
C THR A 514 21.43 -14.80 -17.97
N LEU A 515 20.37 -15.40 -17.43
CA LEU A 515 19.94 -15.19 -16.04
C LEU A 515 20.81 -16.00 -15.09
N SER A 516 21.20 -15.42 -13.96
CA SER A 516 22.02 -16.10 -12.95
C SER A 516 21.33 -16.08 -11.60
N PHE A 517 21.05 -17.26 -11.04
CA PHE A 517 20.45 -17.42 -9.71
C PHE A 517 21.43 -18.10 -8.77
N SER A 518 21.57 -17.58 -7.55
CA SER A 518 22.30 -18.28 -6.51
C SER A 518 21.42 -19.36 -5.89
N LEU A 519 21.85 -20.61 -5.99
CA LEU A 519 21.21 -21.77 -5.34
C LEU A 519 21.81 -22.06 -3.97
N GLY A 520 22.49 -21.09 -3.38
CA GLY A 520 23.02 -21.17 -2.03
C GLY A 520 24.49 -21.58 -1.93
N ARG A 521 24.93 -21.74 -0.68
CA ARG A 521 26.31 -22.08 -0.33
C ARG A 521 26.51 -23.59 -0.33
N ASP A 522 27.66 -24.02 -0.82
CA ASP A 522 28.07 -25.41 -0.80
C ASP A 522 29.37 -25.59 0.00
N ARG A 523 29.22 -26.03 1.24
CA ARG A 523 30.35 -26.25 2.16
C ARG A 523 31.18 -27.48 1.82
N GLN A 524 30.76 -28.30 0.85
CA GLN A 524 31.58 -29.42 0.38
C GLN A 524 32.75 -28.93 -0.48
N ILE A 525 32.71 -27.71 -1.00
CA ILE A 525 33.85 -27.05 -1.63
C ILE A 525 34.51 -26.15 -0.59
N ALA A 526 35.61 -26.60 -0.02
CA ALA A 526 36.30 -25.88 1.05
C ALA A 526 37.33 -24.91 0.46
N VAL A 527 37.19 -23.61 0.75
CA VAL A 527 38.14 -22.58 0.32
C VAL A 527 38.77 -21.87 1.52
N GLN A 528 40.08 -21.67 1.47
CA GLN A 528 40.83 -20.92 2.46
C GLN A 528 41.67 -19.85 1.78
N ARG A 529 41.70 -18.64 2.35
CA ARG A 529 42.59 -17.55 1.96
C ARG A 529 43.48 -17.19 3.15
N THR A 530 44.79 -17.40 3.00
CA THR A 530 45.79 -17.19 4.06
C THR A 530 46.89 -16.26 3.59
N LYS A 531 47.33 -15.34 4.45
CA LYS A 531 48.44 -14.44 4.14
C LYS A 531 49.75 -15.21 4.32
N GLU A 532 50.49 -15.44 3.23
CA GLU A 532 51.76 -16.18 3.29
C GLU A 532 52.97 -15.26 3.32
N HIS A 533 52.87 -14.08 2.71
CA HIS A 533 54.02 -13.21 2.53
C HIS A 533 53.64 -11.75 2.75
N GLU A 534 54.32 -11.09 3.68
CA GLU A 534 54.28 -9.64 3.83
C GLU A 534 55.69 -9.14 4.12
N TYR A 535 56.29 -8.48 3.12
CA TYR A 535 57.65 -7.99 3.20
C TYR A 535 57.72 -6.55 2.69
N THR A 536 58.28 -5.66 3.50
CA THR A 536 58.56 -4.27 3.13
C THR A 536 60.05 -4.07 2.94
N SER A 537 60.46 -3.69 1.73
CA SER A 537 61.84 -3.32 1.43
C SER A 537 61.98 -1.81 1.31
N ARG A 538 62.94 -1.23 2.05
CA ARG A 538 63.32 0.18 1.95
C ARG A 538 64.75 0.27 1.42
N LYS A 539 64.95 0.66 0.16
CA LYS A 539 66.30 0.96 -0.36
C LYS A 539 66.89 2.16 0.39
N LEU A 540 68.11 2.07 0.90
CA LEU A 540 68.75 3.16 1.67
C LEU A 540 68.98 4.46 0.85
N MET A 541 69.13 4.37 -0.48
CA MET A 541 69.33 5.51 -1.39
C MET A 541 68.24 5.58 -2.47
N GLY A 542 66.99 5.86 -2.09
CA GLY A 542 65.90 6.07 -3.05
C GLY A 542 64.62 6.61 -2.42
N ALA A 543 63.90 7.48 -3.13
CA ALA A 543 62.66 8.13 -2.67
C ALA A 543 61.45 7.18 -2.59
N MET A 544 61.54 5.99 -3.18
CA MET A 544 60.46 4.99 -3.25
C MET A 544 60.69 3.85 -2.27
N GLN A 545 59.63 3.32 -1.67
CA GLN A 545 59.59 2.05 -0.95
C GLN A 545 58.76 1.02 -1.73
N THR A 546 58.95 -0.26 -1.42
CA THR A 546 58.22 -1.36 -2.04
C THR A 546 57.70 -2.30 -0.97
N GLN A 547 56.40 -2.56 -1.00
CA GLN A 547 55.73 -3.56 -0.17
C GLN A 547 55.31 -4.73 -1.06
N THR A 548 55.59 -5.95 -0.62
CA THR A 548 55.20 -7.19 -1.31
C THR A 548 54.18 -7.90 -0.45
N ILE A 549 53.02 -8.22 -1.02
CA ILE A 549 51.94 -8.95 -0.37
C ILE A 549 51.71 -10.24 -1.15
N GLY A 550 51.58 -11.35 -0.44
CA GLY A 550 51.33 -12.68 -0.99
C GLY A 550 50.25 -13.41 -0.21
N TRP A 551 49.26 -13.91 -0.94
CA TRP A 551 48.15 -14.71 -0.45
C TRP A 551 48.22 -16.11 -1.05
N LYS A 552 47.98 -17.12 -0.21
CA LYS A 552 47.70 -18.49 -0.64
C LYS A 552 46.22 -18.77 -0.51
N ILE A 553 45.64 -19.22 -1.61
CA ILE A 553 44.25 -19.62 -1.73
C ILE A 553 44.21 -21.13 -1.97
N SER A 554 43.74 -21.88 -1.00
CA SER A 554 43.59 -23.34 -1.09
C SER A 554 42.14 -23.70 -1.33
N VAL A 555 41.86 -24.43 -2.41
CA VAL A 555 40.51 -24.86 -2.79
C VAL A 555 40.48 -26.38 -2.83
N ARG A 556 39.52 -27.01 -2.14
CA ARG A 556 39.35 -28.47 -2.13
C ARG A 556 37.92 -28.87 -2.47
N ASN A 557 37.76 -29.79 -3.42
CA ASN A 557 36.48 -30.39 -3.75
C ASN A 557 36.25 -31.65 -2.89
N ASN A 558 35.32 -31.61 -1.92
CA ASN A 558 34.91 -32.79 -1.15
C ASN A 558 33.62 -33.44 -1.68
N ARG A 559 33.09 -32.99 -2.83
CA ARG A 559 31.95 -33.64 -3.49
C ARG A 559 32.38 -34.95 -4.14
N PRO A 560 31.46 -35.92 -4.30
CA PRO A 560 31.72 -37.16 -5.03
C PRO A 560 31.83 -36.96 -6.56
N GLN A 561 31.54 -35.76 -7.07
CA GLN A 561 31.51 -35.41 -8.48
C GLN A 561 32.53 -34.31 -8.80
N ALA A 562 32.97 -34.22 -10.06
CA ALA A 562 33.83 -33.14 -10.51
C ALA A 562 33.09 -31.79 -10.45
N VAL A 563 33.81 -30.72 -10.14
CA VAL A 563 33.25 -29.38 -9.93
C VAL A 563 33.96 -28.37 -10.81
N ASP A 564 33.19 -27.59 -11.56
CA ASP A 564 33.66 -26.39 -12.25
C ASP A 564 33.42 -25.15 -11.37
N LEU A 565 34.51 -24.57 -10.88
CA LEU A 565 34.54 -23.42 -9.99
C LEU A 565 35.26 -22.25 -10.68
N THR A 566 34.63 -21.08 -10.69
CA THR A 566 35.31 -19.82 -11.00
C THR A 566 35.64 -19.09 -9.70
N LEU A 567 36.93 -18.99 -9.40
CA LEU A 567 37.44 -18.30 -8.22
C LEU A 567 37.84 -16.87 -8.57
N TYR A 568 37.49 -15.92 -7.71
CA TYR A 568 37.83 -14.51 -7.84
C TYR A 568 38.62 -14.00 -6.64
N ASP A 569 39.65 -13.19 -6.87
CA ASP A 569 40.33 -12.37 -5.86
C ASP A 569 40.72 -11.03 -6.51
N GLN A 570 41.47 -10.18 -5.82
CA GLN A 570 41.80 -8.86 -6.33
C GLN A 570 43.16 -8.39 -5.83
N LEU A 571 43.93 -7.78 -6.74
CA LEU A 571 45.08 -6.94 -6.41
C LEU A 571 44.72 -5.45 -6.58
N PRO A 572 45.34 -4.53 -5.82
CA PRO A 572 44.98 -3.11 -5.89
C PRO A 572 45.33 -2.50 -7.26
N VAL A 573 44.51 -1.57 -7.73
CA VAL A 573 44.80 -0.74 -8.91
C VAL A 573 45.17 0.67 -8.49
N SER A 574 46.12 1.28 -9.21
CA SER A 574 46.61 2.61 -8.86
C SER A 574 45.75 3.71 -9.51
N ALA A 575 45.17 4.58 -8.70
CA ALA A 575 44.54 5.82 -9.17
C ALA A 575 45.53 6.98 -9.33
N ASN A 576 46.82 6.78 -9.01
CA ASN A 576 47.83 7.83 -8.98
C ASN A 576 49.12 7.37 -9.66
N SER A 577 49.62 8.13 -10.63
CA SER A 577 50.84 7.77 -11.38
C SER A 577 52.10 7.58 -10.52
N SER A 578 52.12 8.13 -9.30
CA SER A 578 53.19 7.92 -8.32
C SER A 578 53.19 6.55 -7.62
N ILE A 579 52.12 5.76 -7.76
CA ILE A 579 52.00 4.42 -7.18
C ILE A 579 51.99 3.41 -8.33
N THR A 580 52.87 2.41 -8.25
CA THR A 580 52.94 1.33 -9.23
C THR A 580 52.58 0.02 -8.55
N VAL A 581 51.59 -0.70 -9.09
CA VAL A 581 51.26 -2.07 -8.67
C VAL A 581 51.72 -3.04 -9.75
N THR A 582 52.36 -4.14 -9.35
CA THR A 582 52.87 -5.16 -10.27
C THR A 582 52.52 -6.53 -9.73
N ALA A 583 51.78 -7.32 -10.50
CA ALA A 583 51.56 -8.73 -10.20
C ALA A 583 52.88 -9.51 -10.37
N GLU A 584 53.30 -10.25 -9.34
CA GLU A 584 54.50 -11.08 -9.39
C GLU A 584 54.20 -12.54 -9.67
N GLU A 585 53.13 -13.07 -9.06
CA GLU A 585 52.67 -14.44 -9.22
C GLU A 585 51.15 -14.43 -9.14
N VAL A 586 50.50 -15.12 -10.08
CA VAL A 586 49.03 -15.22 -10.15
C VAL A 586 48.56 -16.65 -10.41
N SER A 587 49.46 -17.64 -10.42
CA SER A 587 49.14 -19.07 -10.60
C SER A 587 48.23 -19.33 -11.80
N GLY A 588 48.52 -18.67 -12.94
CA GLY A 588 47.73 -18.78 -14.17
C GLY A 588 46.41 -18.00 -14.19
N GLY A 589 46.12 -17.20 -13.15
CA GLY A 589 44.94 -16.35 -13.08
C GLY A 589 44.97 -15.22 -14.11
N LYS A 590 43.81 -14.91 -14.68
CA LYS A 590 43.65 -13.78 -15.60
C LYS A 590 43.40 -12.52 -14.80
N VAL A 591 44.26 -11.51 -14.96
CA VAL A 591 44.15 -10.21 -14.27
C VAL A 591 43.49 -9.20 -15.20
N ASP A 592 42.43 -8.58 -14.73
CA ASP A 592 41.83 -7.40 -15.35
C ASP A 592 42.62 -6.15 -14.95
N GLY A 593 43.17 -5.42 -15.94
CA GLY A 593 44.08 -4.30 -15.69
C GLY A 593 43.42 -3.05 -15.10
N ASP A 594 42.11 -2.87 -15.33
CA ASP A 594 41.37 -1.68 -14.91
C ASP A 594 40.80 -1.86 -13.50
N THR A 595 40.36 -3.08 -13.18
CA THR A 595 39.70 -3.42 -11.90
C THR A 595 40.62 -4.14 -10.90
N GLY A 596 41.71 -4.74 -11.39
CA GLY A 596 42.62 -5.56 -10.59
C GLY A 596 42.04 -6.93 -10.19
N ILE A 597 40.87 -7.30 -10.71
CA ILE A 597 40.23 -8.59 -10.43
C ILE A 597 41.06 -9.70 -11.07
N VAL A 598 41.33 -10.74 -10.29
CA VAL A 598 42.02 -11.95 -10.75
C VAL A 598 41.02 -13.11 -10.79
N THR A 599 40.91 -13.77 -11.95
CA THR A 599 39.94 -14.84 -12.19
C THR A 599 40.65 -16.17 -12.50
N TRP A 600 40.27 -17.23 -11.78
CA TRP A 600 40.72 -18.61 -12.04
C TRP A 600 39.53 -19.52 -12.35
N PRO A 601 39.36 -19.96 -13.61
CA PRO A 601 38.47 -21.07 -13.93
C PRO A 601 39.18 -22.39 -13.56
N LEU A 602 38.57 -23.18 -12.67
CA LEU A 602 39.12 -24.42 -12.15
C LEU A 602 38.12 -25.57 -12.35
N THR A 603 38.57 -26.64 -12.97
CA THR A 603 37.90 -27.95 -12.87
C THR A 603 38.63 -28.77 -11.81
N LEU A 604 37.91 -29.22 -10.79
CA LEU A 604 38.42 -29.97 -9.65
C LEU A 604 37.77 -31.35 -9.59
N GLN A 605 38.58 -32.41 -9.66
CA GLN A 605 38.10 -33.78 -9.51
C GLN A 605 37.68 -34.08 -8.05
N PRO A 606 36.88 -35.13 -7.80
CA PRO A 606 36.50 -35.53 -6.45
C PRO A 606 37.72 -35.70 -5.53
N GLY A 607 37.72 -35.03 -4.37
CA GLY A 607 38.80 -35.06 -3.38
C GLY A 607 40.01 -34.19 -3.71
N GLU A 608 40.10 -33.61 -4.92
CA GLU A 608 41.23 -32.81 -5.37
C GLU A 608 41.37 -31.52 -4.57
N GLN A 609 42.61 -31.16 -4.22
CA GLN A 609 42.96 -29.85 -3.67
C GLN A 609 43.90 -29.12 -4.63
N ARG A 610 43.64 -27.83 -4.86
CA ARG A 610 44.48 -26.94 -5.65
C ARG A 610 44.84 -25.71 -4.84
N ASP A 611 46.13 -25.41 -4.79
CA ASP A 611 46.68 -24.24 -4.11
C ASP A 611 47.08 -23.20 -5.16
N LEU A 612 46.62 -21.97 -4.97
CA LEU A 612 46.88 -20.82 -5.83
C LEU A 612 47.59 -19.73 -5.03
N ILE A 613 48.62 -19.14 -5.63
CA ILE A 613 49.37 -18.03 -5.07
C ILE A 613 49.01 -16.76 -5.84
N LEU A 614 48.58 -15.73 -5.10
CA LEU A 614 48.44 -14.36 -5.58
C LEU A 614 49.47 -13.49 -4.86
N ARG A 615 50.48 -13.01 -5.59
CA ARG A 615 51.54 -12.14 -5.06
C ARG A 615 51.67 -10.90 -5.92
N TYR A 616 51.74 -9.74 -5.28
CA TYR A 616 51.94 -8.47 -5.96
C TYR A 616 52.84 -7.53 -5.15
N LYS A 617 53.47 -6.61 -5.88
CA LYS A 617 54.32 -5.56 -5.35
C LYS A 617 53.65 -4.20 -5.54
N VAL A 618 53.69 -3.39 -4.49
CA VAL A 618 53.26 -1.99 -4.52
C VAL A 618 54.45 -1.10 -4.24
N LYS A 619 54.78 -0.24 -5.20
CA LYS A 619 55.89 0.71 -5.13
C LYS A 619 55.33 2.13 -5.04
N TYR A 620 55.72 2.87 -4.00
CA TYR A 620 55.17 4.20 -3.70
C TYR A 620 56.19 5.10 -2.97
N PRO A 621 55.99 6.43 -2.94
CA PRO A 621 56.89 7.37 -2.27
C PRO A 621 56.98 7.14 -0.75
N LYS A 622 58.17 7.29 -0.18
CA LYS A 622 58.42 7.05 1.26
C LYS A 622 57.86 8.11 2.19
N ASP A 623 57.76 9.33 1.70
CA ASP A 623 57.24 10.51 2.40
C ASP A 623 55.71 10.50 2.51
N ARG A 624 55.04 9.54 1.86
CA ARG A 624 53.59 9.38 1.88
C ARG A 624 53.19 8.09 2.59
N ARG A 625 52.14 8.17 3.39
CA ARG A 625 51.52 7.02 4.03
C ARG A 625 50.57 6.34 3.04
N LEU A 626 50.77 5.05 2.79
CA LEU A 626 49.90 4.20 1.99
C LEU A 626 49.61 2.94 2.79
N GLU A 627 48.35 2.56 2.89
CA GLU A 627 47.89 1.31 3.49
C GLU A 627 47.45 0.41 2.33
N VAL A 628 48.13 -0.74 2.17
CA VAL A 628 48.04 -1.57 0.97
C VAL A 628 47.05 -2.73 1.16
N GLU A 629 46.75 -3.14 2.40
CA GLU A 629 45.63 -4.01 2.78
C GLU A 629 45.47 -4.09 4.30
#